data_AF-A0AA97L7C8-F1
#
_entry.id   AF-A0AA97L7C8-F1
#
_cell.length_a   1.000
_cell.length_b   1.000
_cell.length_c   1.000
_cell.angle_alpha   90.00
_cell.angle_beta   90.00
_cell.angle_gamma   90.00
#
_symmetry.space_group_name_H-M   'P 1'
#
loop_
_entity.id
_entity.type
_entity.pdbx_description
1 polymer ?
#
loop_
_entity_poly.entity_id
_entity_poly.type
_entity_poly.pdbx_seq_one_letter_code
_entity_poly.pdbx_strand_id
1 'polypeptide(L)'
;MADPEKETDDLVEAEANVSAEQQAEEDTSVAEQTEETKDFVGTSEQQTDATQSNETALPEEQQQFTLESSPDEELAESSDTVMEQEEAHAGPQVQEDVANGKYLSDETQSDVDTLAPIIEITAKAPRTLAENLAGSAAETDVEDRVLRGNSESERPQFPEDAKDNTATVKIMLHPDIQVFTMAFDINRTVGQMKQYFSSRLKIPQDFLQFMLLGRILENSEMLQDLGAKCHGTIQFDMFSLDEEHFPIKSSKLLQDYYMPDIITVKVQTDKDTFQDVSIEITRPTFEKPFLGGFRHKLTGVEYHHAGSQTVPKKRPEKGYEEFCRSTQTVIERKKLQQTRNTTSTQMTKIGVYVSNITDKLIEPKGYVTAEEYHARRLKAVIIIQTYFRRWNAINIVARLKEEKRLRLEWEEQEQQRKERERAERLRREYERRMHPKTKDDFELLYHALELWRQEELEHINSTLTGAERKAALCALLEKEAQLIASIGRHKLNADDENEQKAILSFLEKCAEPKRWKAFDDKITEMDTQFTLRARELLEIYRSISMKDILQDERLDVLLTLKHTVKEHDCKLTLEIVELIDREADLMMRGVKESNLEGLRKRICTLFLQYIKTPLFNPEVARYLKVPPDPMRLYHNIYFCLSCKRYLPSTDFAMSASSRTVGRCRQCCKLDNEAHQREAFLKYKLMLRNLRRSEMNYKDDAKIAFLIQQQDLRYMVENFWGSQSAVSAWDDLYDLVMVRWDKYHEWAPWNTILLTKDEAEAHLKLTDLEKAYEMVFIHRIKHKHILSKNYFSQFPEMAAALHKGDKQACSSDLLVTKPLTPSSTKQSIREKTAH
;
A
#
# COMPACT_ATOMS: atom_id res chain seq x y z
N MET A 1 -5.94 18.27 -42.59
CA MET A 1 -6.49 17.08 -43.26
C MET A 1 -6.11 15.90 -42.38
N ALA A 2 -7.07 15.05 -41.99
CA ALA A 2 -6.87 13.81 -41.23
C ALA A 2 -6.04 13.98 -39.94
N ASP A 3 -6.63 14.33 -38.80
CA ASP A 3 -7.55 13.51 -37.97
C ASP A 3 -6.83 12.31 -37.32
N PRO A 4 -6.61 12.32 -35.99
CA PRO A 4 -5.99 11.21 -35.25
C PRO A 4 -7.02 10.38 -34.48
N GLU A 5 -7.02 9.05 -34.68
CA GLU A 5 -7.74 8.10 -33.83
C GLU A 5 -6.90 6.84 -33.58
N LYS A 6 -7.22 6.15 -32.47
CA LYS A 6 -6.62 4.89 -31.97
C LYS A 6 -5.22 4.97 -31.36
N GLU A 7 -5.17 5.40 -30.09
CA GLU A 7 -4.26 4.80 -29.09
C GLU A 7 -4.84 5.01 -27.67
N THR A 8 -5.98 4.36 -27.40
CA THR A 8 -6.69 4.40 -26.11
C THR A 8 -7.36 3.04 -25.82
N ASP A 9 -6.71 2.19 -25.02
CA ASP A 9 -7.34 1.07 -24.28
C ASP A 9 -6.39 0.52 -23.18
N ASP A 10 -5.07 0.50 -23.40
CA ASP A 10 -4.05 -0.13 -22.53
C ASP A 10 -3.77 0.57 -21.16
N LEU A 11 -4.60 1.51 -20.70
CA LEU A 11 -4.35 2.30 -19.48
C LEU A 11 -5.24 1.95 -18.27
N VAL A 12 -6.17 1.00 -18.38
CA VAL A 12 -7.15 0.71 -17.30
C VAL A 12 -6.71 -0.42 -16.34
N GLU A 13 -5.82 -1.34 -16.76
CA GLU A 13 -5.38 -2.45 -15.89
C GLU A 13 -4.16 -2.10 -14.99
N ALA A 14 -3.52 -0.95 -15.19
CA ALA A 14 -2.30 -0.57 -14.45
C ALA A 14 -2.55 -0.12 -13.00
N GLU A 15 -3.69 0.52 -12.71
CA GLU A 15 -3.94 1.16 -11.40
C GLU A 15 -4.38 0.15 -10.31
N ALA A 16 -4.80 -1.06 -10.68
CA ALA A 16 -5.31 -2.05 -9.74
C ALA A 16 -4.24 -2.72 -8.86
N ASN A 17 -3.00 -2.84 -9.34
CA ASN A 17 -1.93 -3.62 -8.67
C ASN A 17 -1.02 -2.82 -7.72
N VAL A 18 -0.98 -1.48 -7.84
CA VAL A 18 -0.06 -0.65 -7.02
C VAL A 18 -0.53 -0.56 -5.55
N SER A 19 -1.82 -0.82 -5.27
CA SER A 19 -2.41 -0.72 -3.94
C SER A 19 -2.10 -1.90 -3.00
N ALA A 20 -1.37 -2.92 -3.46
CA ALA A 20 -1.17 -4.18 -2.71
C ALA A 20 0.19 -4.30 -1.99
N GLU A 21 1.24 -3.60 -2.44
CA GLU A 21 2.62 -3.82 -1.95
C GLU A 21 3.08 -2.84 -0.85
N GLN A 22 2.26 -1.84 -0.48
CA GLN A 22 2.60 -0.83 0.54
C GLN A 22 2.09 -1.15 1.97
N GLN A 23 1.85 -2.42 2.30
CA GLN A 23 1.42 -2.86 3.64
C GLN A 23 2.30 -3.98 4.24
N ALA A 24 3.54 -4.15 3.76
CA ALA A 24 4.39 -5.29 4.10
C ALA A 24 5.85 -4.95 4.51
N GLU A 25 6.19 -3.69 4.81
CA GLU A 25 7.54 -3.28 5.27
C GLU A 25 7.50 -2.35 6.51
N GLU A 26 6.87 -2.77 7.62
CA GLU A 26 7.13 -2.11 8.92
C GLU A 26 7.00 -3.07 10.13
N ASP A 27 7.69 -4.22 10.09
CA ASP A 27 7.92 -5.05 11.29
C ASP A 27 9.07 -6.06 11.11
N THR A 28 10.28 -5.78 11.66
CA THR A 28 11.30 -6.73 12.20
C THR A 28 12.67 -6.06 12.44
N SER A 29 12.94 -5.55 13.65
CA SER A 29 14.31 -5.11 14.00
C SER A 29 14.68 -5.07 15.50
N VAL A 30 14.68 -6.23 16.18
CA VAL A 30 15.60 -6.47 17.32
C VAL A 30 16.06 -7.93 17.32
N ALA A 31 17.36 -8.15 17.19
CA ALA A 31 18.05 -9.37 17.60
C ALA A 31 19.50 -9.03 17.94
N GLU A 32 19.91 -9.28 19.19
CA GLU A 32 21.28 -9.03 19.64
C GLU A 32 22.24 -10.13 19.18
N GLN A 33 23.49 -9.76 18.90
CA GLN A 33 24.61 -10.67 19.14
C GLN A 33 25.92 -9.90 19.39
N THR A 34 26.81 -10.54 20.14
CA THR A 34 28.01 -9.98 20.77
C THR A 34 29.31 -10.34 20.02
N GLU A 35 30.46 -10.18 20.69
CA GLU A 35 31.81 -10.64 20.28
C GLU A 35 32.54 -9.75 19.24
N GLU A 36 33.88 -9.64 19.25
CA GLU A 36 34.88 -9.87 20.30
C GLU A 36 36.08 -8.92 20.08
N THR A 37 36.86 -8.64 21.14
CA THR A 37 38.14 -7.92 21.02
C THR A 37 39.33 -8.88 20.87
N LYS A 38 40.21 -8.67 19.88
CA LYS A 38 41.61 -9.13 19.90
C LYS A 38 42.52 -8.37 18.94
N ASP A 39 43.79 -8.32 19.30
CA ASP A 39 44.83 -7.48 18.71
C ASP A 39 45.51 -8.11 17.49
N PHE A 40 46.09 -7.26 16.63
CA PHE A 40 47.44 -7.54 16.12
C PHE A 40 48.26 -6.25 15.87
N VAL A 41 49.59 -6.39 15.93
CA VAL A 41 50.58 -5.30 15.95
C VAL A 41 51.13 -4.99 14.55
N GLY A 42 51.49 -3.73 14.29
CA GLY A 42 52.08 -3.29 13.02
C GLY A 42 52.88 -1.98 13.11
N THR A 43 53.95 -1.95 13.91
CA THR A 43 54.81 -0.76 14.12
C THR A 43 55.95 -0.63 13.09
N SER A 44 56.02 0.53 12.42
CA SER A 44 57.24 1.20 11.89
C SER A 44 56.82 2.65 11.55
N GLU A 45 57.41 3.72 12.10
CA GLU A 45 58.75 4.28 11.81
C GLU A 45 58.92 4.73 10.34
N GLN A 46 59.57 5.85 9.96
CA GLN A 46 60.14 7.08 10.58
C GLN A 46 60.41 8.06 9.37
N GLN A 47 60.64 9.39 9.40
CA GLN A 47 60.88 10.45 10.42
C GLN A 47 60.63 11.87 9.75
N THR A 48 60.58 12.97 10.53
CA THR A 48 60.94 14.40 10.18
C THR A 48 60.25 15.15 9.00
N ASP A 49 60.20 16.51 8.90
CA ASP A 49 60.60 17.61 9.80
C ASP A 49 59.84 18.97 9.59
N ALA A 50 59.99 19.86 10.59
CA ALA A 50 60.10 21.34 10.53
C ALA A 50 58.95 22.34 10.16
N THR A 51 58.92 23.44 10.95
CA THR A 51 58.46 24.85 10.70
C THR A 51 56.96 25.09 10.38
N GLN A 52 56.08 25.58 11.27
CA GLN A 52 56.00 26.79 12.14
C GLN A 52 55.50 28.12 11.52
N SER A 53 54.26 28.49 11.85
CA SER A 53 53.77 29.82 12.29
C SER A 53 52.40 29.54 12.98
N ASN A 54 52.06 29.87 14.23
CA ASN A 54 52.14 31.13 15.00
C ASN A 54 51.34 32.27 14.32
N GLU A 55 50.45 33.04 14.97
CA GLU A 55 50.00 33.12 16.38
C GLU A 55 48.77 34.07 16.48
N THR A 56 47.98 34.29 17.55
CA THR A 56 47.78 33.83 18.97
C THR A 56 46.22 33.84 19.20
N ALA A 57 45.49 33.73 20.33
CA ALA A 57 45.68 33.66 21.79
C ALA A 57 44.43 33.06 22.52
N LEU A 58 44.48 33.08 23.86
CA LEU A 58 43.43 32.89 24.91
C LEU A 58 43.55 34.09 25.91
N PRO A 59 42.95 34.23 27.13
CA PRO A 59 42.22 33.30 28.05
C PRO A 59 40.79 33.78 28.43
N GLU A 60 39.88 33.05 29.10
CA GLU A 60 39.88 32.36 30.42
C GLU A 60 40.07 33.27 31.66
N GLU A 61 39.06 33.32 32.56
CA GLU A 61 39.16 32.72 33.91
C GLU A 61 37.80 32.76 34.67
N GLN A 62 37.75 32.17 35.86
CA GLN A 62 36.55 32.00 36.72
C GLN A 62 36.77 32.62 38.11
N GLN A 63 35.70 33.05 38.79
CA GLN A 63 35.51 32.76 40.24
C GLN A 63 34.14 33.19 40.80
N GLN A 64 33.84 32.71 42.01
CA GLN A 64 32.60 32.90 42.77
C GLN A 64 32.78 33.94 43.89
N PHE A 65 31.70 34.51 44.42
CA PHE A 65 31.48 34.64 45.88
C PHE A 65 29.98 34.85 46.21
N THR A 66 29.63 34.88 47.50
CA THR A 66 28.27 34.70 48.02
C THR A 66 27.81 35.77 49.03
N LEU A 67 26.48 35.78 49.26
CA LEU A 67 25.72 36.17 50.47
C LEU A 67 25.23 37.64 50.69
N GLU A 68 24.00 37.66 51.26
CA GLU A 68 23.40 38.56 52.26
C GLU A 68 22.53 39.79 51.91
N SER A 69 21.52 39.96 52.80
CA SER A 69 20.62 41.11 53.08
C SER A 69 19.59 41.59 52.04
N SER A 70 18.31 41.30 52.34
CA SER A 70 17.17 42.25 52.30
C SER A 70 17.29 43.28 53.47
N PRO A 71 16.49 44.36 53.62
CA PRO A 71 15.05 44.50 53.24
C PRO A 71 14.55 45.91 52.82
N ASP A 72 13.21 46.06 52.76
CA ASP A 72 12.40 47.31 52.90
C ASP A 72 12.53 48.40 51.77
N GLU A 73 11.55 49.27 51.48
CA GLU A 73 10.16 49.46 51.94
C GLU A 73 9.30 50.22 50.86
N GLU A 74 7.98 50.37 51.11
CA GLU A 74 7.01 51.40 50.61
C GLU A 74 6.93 51.78 49.09
N LEU A 75 5.80 51.63 48.38
CA LEU A 75 4.47 52.31 48.44
C LEU A 75 4.39 53.73 47.79
N ALA A 76 3.87 53.79 46.56
CA ALA A 76 2.98 54.82 45.95
C ALA A 76 2.53 54.28 44.56
N GLU A 77 1.34 54.46 43.98
CA GLU A 77 0.45 55.63 43.82
C GLU A 77 1.13 56.81 43.05
N SER A 78 0.56 57.41 42.00
CA SER A 78 -0.81 57.35 41.46
C SER A 78 -0.91 57.87 40.01
N SER A 79 -2.04 57.54 39.35
CA SER A 79 -2.85 58.34 38.40
C SER A 79 -2.24 59.31 37.35
N ASP A 80 -2.80 59.21 36.13
CA ASP A 80 -3.09 60.29 35.17
C ASP A 80 -1.86 60.99 34.49
N THR A 81 -1.98 61.69 33.34
CA THR A 81 -3.18 62.16 32.62
C THR A 81 -3.02 62.02 31.09
N VAL A 82 -4.14 62.04 30.35
CA VAL A 82 -4.20 62.21 28.88
C VAL A 82 -3.66 63.59 28.46
N MET A 83 -2.94 63.66 27.35
CA MET A 83 -2.93 64.82 26.45
C MET A 83 -2.92 64.38 24.98
N GLU A 84 -3.72 65.06 24.16
CA GLU A 84 -3.80 64.89 22.71
C GLU A 84 -2.78 65.80 22.00
N GLN A 85 -2.41 65.46 20.75
CA GLN A 85 -2.01 66.45 19.74
C GLN A 85 -2.16 65.90 18.32
N GLU A 86 -2.68 66.76 17.43
CA GLU A 86 -2.89 66.52 15.98
C GLU A 86 -1.56 66.74 15.21
N GLU A 87 -1.21 65.96 14.19
CA GLU A 87 -1.38 66.22 12.74
C GLU A 87 -0.75 65.03 11.96
N ALA A 88 -0.99 64.71 10.67
CA ALA A 88 -1.93 65.19 9.64
C ALA A 88 -2.08 64.11 8.51
N HIS A 89 -2.60 64.49 7.34
CA HIS A 89 -2.84 63.59 6.19
C HIS A 89 -1.59 63.16 5.40
N ALA A 90 -1.60 61.89 4.94
CA ALA A 90 -1.44 61.54 3.53
C ALA A 90 -2.11 60.19 3.25
N GLY A 91 -2.78 60.02 2.09
CA GLY A 91 -3.41 58.75 1.71
C GLY A 91 -3.49 58.56 0.19
N PRO A 92 -3.33 57.33 -0.35
CA PRO A 92 -3.53 57.02 -1.75
C PRO A 92 -4.97 56.60 -2.05
N GLN A 93 -5.42 56.84 -3.29
CA GLN A 93 -6.78 56.54 -3.75
C GLN A 93 -6.91 55.11 -4.29
N VAL A 94 -8.11 54.54 -4.17
CA VAL A 94 -8.55 53.38 -4.97
C VAL A 94 -9.43 53.88 -6.11
N GLN A 95 -9.28 53.30 -7.30
CA GLN A 95 -10.18 53.55 -8.44
C GLN A 95 -11.18 52.40 -8.55
N GLU A 96 -12.47 52.72 -8.51
CA GLU A 96 -13.54 51.81 -8.93
C GLU A 96 -14.04 52.24 -10.32
N ASP A 97 -13.96 51.34 -11.31
CA ASP A 97 -14.58 51.55 -12.62
C ASP A 97 -16.01 51.02 -12.61
N VAL A 98 -16.97 51.90 -12.94
CA VAL A 98 -18.41 51.60 -12.90
C VAL A 98 -18.90 51.05 -14.24
N ALA A 99 -19.45 49.84 -14.23
CA ALA A 99 -20.31 49.30 -15.29
C ALA A 99 -21.73 49.04 -14.73
N ASN A 100 -22.78 49.34 -15.49
CA ASN A 100 -24.10 49.63 -14.94
C ASN A 100 -25.25 48.96 -15.72
N GLY A 101 -26.22 48.41 -14.99
CA GLY A 101 -27.54 48.03 -15.48
C GLY A 101 -27.75 46.52 -15.68
N LYS A 102 -28.97 45.97 -15.53
CA LYS A 102 -30.24 46.58 -15.10
C LYS A 102 -31.12 45.52 -14.43
N TYR A 103 -31.86 45.92 -13.39
CA TYR A 103 -33.05 45.19 -12.95
C TYR A 103 -34.20 45.44 -13.92
N LEU A 104 -35.04 44.41 -14.11
CA LEU A 104 -36.43 44.54 -14.56
C LEU A 104 -37.22 43.37 -13.99
N SER A 105 -38.31 43.67 -13.29
CA SER A 105 -39.27 42.74 -12.72
C SER A 105 -40.51 42.67 -13.60
N ASP A 106 -41.18 41.51 -13.65
CA ASP A 106 -42.63 41.49 -13.87
C ASP A 106 -43.28 40.23 -13.26
N GLU A 107 -44.60 40.27 -13.06
CA GLU A 107 -45.35 39.30 -12.26
C GLU A 107 -46.12 38.23 -13.07
N THR A 108 -46.26 37.03 -12.48
CA THR A 108 -47.34 36.03 -12.66
C THR A 108 -47.93 35.72 -14.04
N GLN A 109 -47.97 34.43 -14.42
CA GLN A 109 -49.21 33.62 -14.32
C GLN A 109 -48.92 32.13 -14.55
N SER A 110 -49.95 31.28 -14.40
CA SER A 110 -49.87 29.82 -14.48
C SER A 110 -50.05 29.30 -15.91
N ASP A 111 -49.56 28.08 -16.18
CA ASP A 111 -50.44 26.91 -16.35
C ASP A 111 -49.66 25.60 -16.43
N VAL A 112 -50.39 24.48 -16.55
CA VAL A 112 -49.93 23.11 -16.36
C VAL A 112 -49.63 22.45 -17.71
N ASP A 113 -48.46 21.82 -17.89
CA ASP A 113 -48.48 20.42 -18.34
C ASP A 113 -47.23 19.56 -18.04
N THR A 114 -47.55 18.28 -17.99
CA THR A 114 -46.81 17.03 -17.79
C THR A 114 -45.61 16.83 -18.71
N LEU A 115 -44.46 16.38 -18.17
CA LEU A 115 -43.74 15.14 -18.54
C LEU A 115 -42.29 15.14 -18.00
N ALA A 116 -41.86 14.05 -17.39
CA ALA A 116 -40.47 13.80 -17.00
C ALA A 116 -39.85 12.68 -17.86
N PRO A 117 -38.63 12.85 -18.42
CA PRO A 117 -37.95 11.80 -19.15
C PRO A 117 -37.28 10.81 -18.17
N ILE A 118 -37.66 9.54 -18.28
CA ILE A 118 -36.96 8.42 -17.64
C ILE A 118 -35.70 8.12 -18.45
N ILE A 119 -34.58 7.83 -17.77
CA ILE A 119 -33.38 7.22 -18.39
C ILE A 119 -33.15 5.87 -17.71
N GLU A 120 -33.32 4.79 -18.46
CA GLU A 120 -33.21 3.42 -17.95
C GLU A 120 -31.76 2.94 -17.86
N ILE A 121 -31.43 2.21 -16.79
CA ILE A 121 -30.12 1.58 -16.61
C ILE A 121 -30.23 0.11 -17.08
N THR A 122 -29.82 -0.16 -18.32
CA THR A 122 -29.85 -1.52 -18.88
C THR A 122 -28.60 -2.31 -18.53
N ALA A 123 -28.60 -2.97 -17.37
CA ALA A 123 -27.59 -3.99 -17.06
C ALA A 123 -27.82 -5.28 -17.88
N LYS A 124 -26.75 -5.89 -18.41
CA LYS A 124 -26.83 -7.17 -19.12
C LYS A 124 -25.65 -8.07 -18.77
N ALA A 125 -25.93 -9.18 -18.10
CA ALA A 125 -24.95 -10.22 -17.79
C ALA A 125 -24.94 -11.31 -18.86
N PRO A 126 -23.78 -11.93 -19.17
CA PRO A 126 -23.70 -13.21 -19.84
C PRO A 126 -23.50 -14.37 -18.84
N ARG A 127 -24.08 -15.53 -19.13
CA ARG A 127 -23.74 -16.80 -18.47
C ARG A 127 -23.54 -17.92 -19.51
N THR A 128 -22.34 -18.49 -19.47
CA THR A 128 -22.01 -19.93 -19.62
C THR A 128 -22.27 -20.69 -20.93
N LEU A 129 -21.17 -21.35 -21.34
CA LEU A 129 -21.02 -22.78 -21.74
C LEU A 129 -21.12 -23.22 -23.23
N ALA A 130 -20.19 -24.15 -23.55
CA ALA A 130 -20.25 -25.21 -24.58
C ALA A 130 -20.18 -24.79 -26.07
N GLU A 131 -19.52 -25.52 -26.99
CA GLU A 131 -18.44 -26.53 -26.88
C GLU A 131 -17.84 -26.86 -28.29
N ASN A 132 -16.72 -27.59 -28.33
CA ASN A 132 -16.27 -28.52 -29.40
C ASN A 132 -15.82 -28.09 -30.82
N LEU A 133 -14.54 -28.41 -31.09
CA LEU A 133 -14.01 -29.22 -32.21
C LEU A 133 -13.92 -28.70 -33.67
N ALA A 134 -12.66 -28.47 -34.09
CA ALA A 134 -11.96 -29.02 -35.28
C ALA A 134 -12.38 -28.64 -36.72
N GLY A 135 -11.39 -28.48 -37.63
CA GLY A 135 -11.64 -28.70 -39.07
C GLY A 135 -10.84 -27.94 -40.15
N SER A 136 -9.50 -28.04 -40.19
CA SER A 136 -8.65 -28.20 -41.40
C SER A 136 -8.89 -27.41 -42.74
N ALA A 137 -7.78 -26.86 -43.28
CA ALA A 137 -7.42 -26.70 -44.72
C ALA A 137 -8.11 -25.60 -45.57
N ALA A 138 -7.45 -24.97 -46.57
CA ALA A 138 -6.01 -24.91 -46.93
C ALA A 138 -5.72 -23.80 -47.99
N GLU A 139 -4.45 -23.36 -48.08
CA GLU A 139 -3.72 -22.84 -49.28
C GLU A 139 -4.24 -21.54 -49.99
N THR A 140 -3.44 -20.70 -50.68
CA THR A 140 -1.99 -20.68 -51.05
C THR A 140 -1.46 -19.23 -51.33
N ASP A 141 -0.26 -18.90 -50.80
CA ASP A 141 0.97 -18.33 -51.43
C ASP A 141 1.01 -17.03 -52.33
N VAL A 142 2.14 -16.31 -52.52
CA VAL A 142 3.61 -16.62 -52.37
C VAL A 142 4.50 -15.38 -52.01
N GLU A 143 5.85 -15.53 -51.97
CA GLU A 143 6.91 -14.52 -51.68
C GLU A 143 6.95 -13.22 -52.55
N ASP A 144 7.32 -12.08 -51.94
CA ASP A 144 8.60 -11.37 -52.21
C ASP A 144 8.98 -10.44 -51.00
N ARG A 145 9.98 -10.73 -50.13
CA ARG A 145 11.48 -10.72 -50.26
C ARG A 145 12.14 -9.36 -49.90
N VAL A 146 13.38 -9.24 -49.37
CA VAL A 146 14.57 -10.13 -49.34
C VAL A 146 15.29 -10.15 -47.96
N LEU A 147 15.37 -11.36 -47.37
CA LEU A 147 16.52 -12.04 -46.70
C LEU A 147 17.78 -11.29 -46.19
N ARG A 148 18.16 -11.59 -44.94
CA ARG A 148 19.42 -12.26 -44.48
C ARG A 148 19.27 -12.66 -43.01
N GLY A 149 19.62 -13.85 -42.52
CA GLY A 149 20.12 -15.05 -43.21
C GLY A 149 21.19 -15.77 -42.38
N ASN A 150 20.81 -16.87 -41.72
CA ASN A 150 21.75 -17.85 -41.16
C ASN A 150 21.03 -19.21 -41.10
N SER A 151 21.64 -20.25 -41.66
CA SER A 151 20.98 -21.55 -41.92
C SER A 151 21.40 -22.61 -40.90
N GLU A 152 20.43 -23.18 -40.19
CA GLU A 152 20.61 -24.49 -39.56
C GLU A 152 20.49 -25.56 -40.65
N SER A 153 21.52 -26.39 -40.80
CA SER A 153 21.54 -27.47 -41.78
C SER A 153 20.95 -28.74 -41.18
N GLU A 154 19.65 -28.94 -41.36
CA GLU A 154 19.05 -30.25 -41.15
C GLU A 154 19.80 -31.31 -41.98
N ARG A 155 20.10 -32.45 -41.37
CA ARG A 155 20.36 -33.69 -42.10
C ARG A 155 19.14 -34.58 -41.99
N PRO A 156 18.74 -35.30 -43.06
CA PRO A 156 17.49 -36.05 -43.04
C PRO A 156 17.45 -37.11 -41.94
N GLN A 157 16.38 -37.10 -41.14
CA GLN A 157 15.99 -38.25 -40.36
C GLN A 157 15.51 -39.34 -41.33
N PHE A 158 16.23 -40.45 -41.41
CA PHE A 158 15.69 -41.67 -42.01
C PHE A 158 14.80 -42.36 -40.96
N PRO A 159 13.65 -42.93 -41.34
CA PRO A 159 12.79 -43.62 -40.37
C PRO A 159 13.47 -44.88 -39.82
N GLU A 160 13.61 -44.97 -38.50
CA GLU A 160 14.02 -46.19 -37.79
C GLU A 160 12.86 -47.21 -37.74
N ASP A 161 12.42 -47.69 -38.90
CA ASP A 161 11.54 -48.87 -39.00
C ASP A 161 11.70 -49.62 -40.34
N ALA A 162 12.95 -49.74 -40.80
CA ALA A 162 13.34 -50.56 -41.94
C ALA A 162 14.17 -51.75 -41.46
N LYS A 163 13.63 -52.97 -41.59
CA LYS A 163 14.39 -54.21 -41.33
C LYS A 163 15.61 -54.27 -42.24
N ASP A 164 16.79 -54.57 -41.69
CA ASP A 164 18.10 -54.47 -42.35
C ASP A 164 18.22 -55.32 -43.63
N ASN A 165 17.70 -54.83 -44.75
CA ASN A 165 17.82 -55.44 -46.08
C ASN A 165 19.21 -55.21 -46.68
N THR A 166 20.22 -55.64 -45.94
CA THR A 166 21.64 -55.55 -46.26
C THR A 166 22.11 -56.82 -46.97
N ALA A 167 23.01 -56.67 -47.93
CA ALA A 167 23.78 -57.75 -48.54
C ALA A 167 25.26 -57.58 -48.21
N THR A 168 25.96 -58.70 -48.04
CA THR A 168 27.38 -58.71 -47.70
C THR A 168 28.21 -58.73 -48.97
N VAL A 169 28.74 -57.58 -49.36
CA VAL A 169 29.55 -57.42 -50.57
C VAL A 169 31.01 -57.74 -50.25
N LYS A 170 31.60 -58.65 -51.03
CA LYS A 170 33.03 -58.90 -51.07
C LYS A 170 33.63 -58.15 -52.26
N ILE A 171 34.64 -57.34 -52.04
CA ILE A 171 35.31 -56.56 -53.09
C ILE A 171 36.76 -57.00 -53.15
N MET A 172 37.14 -57.65 -54.24
CA MET A 172 38.53 -58.01 -54.54
C MET A 172 39.22 -56.82 -55.20
N LEU A 173 40.31 -56.34 -54.62
CA LEU A 173 41.11 -55.27 -55.22
C LEU A 173 42.12 -55.88 -56.20
N HIS A 174 42.17 -55.37 -57.43
CA HIS A 174 43.29 -55.62 -58.35
C HIS A 174 44.22 -54.39 -58.42
N PRO A 175 45.54 -54.60 -58.61
CA PRO A 175 46.20 -55.89 -58.86
C PRO A 175 46.46 -56.74 -57.59
N ASP A 176 46.40 -56.16 -56.38
CA ASP A 176 46.87 -56.78 -55.11
C ASP A 176 46.15 -58.08 -54.64
N ILE A 177 45.01 -58.45 -55.23
CA ILE A 177 44.15 -59.60 -54.90
C ILE A 177 43.71 -59.66 -53.42
N GLN A 178 43.55 -58.49 -52.77
CA GLN A 178 43.04 -58.40 -51.40
C GLN A 178 41.52 -58.24 -51.37
N VAL A 179 40.82 -59.09 -50.60
CA VAL A 179 39.35 -59.06 -50.47
C VAL A 179 38.93 -58.27 -49.24
N PHE A 180 38.14 -57.22 -49.43
CA PHE A 180 37.45 -56.48 -48.38
C PHE A 180 35.98 -56.93 -48.31
N THR A 181 35.41 -57.02 -47.11
CA THR A 181 34.00 -57.41 -46.92
C THR A 181 33.26 -56.28 -46.21
N MET A 182 32.14 -55.81 -46.79
CA MET A 182 31.30 -54.76 -46.23
C MET A 182 29.82 -55.05 -46.45
N ALA A 183 28.96 -54.66 -45.51
CA ALA A 183 27.52 -54.66 -45.71
C ALA A 183 27.09 -53.39 -46.47
N PHE A 184 26.20 -53.54 -47.44
CA PHE A 184 25.51 -52.44 -48.12
C PHE A 184 24.02 -52.78 -48.27
N ASP A 185 23.17 -51.76 -48.28
CA ASP A 185 21.74 -51.91 -48.60
C ASP A 185 21.57 -52.43 -50.03
N ILE A 186 20.62 -53.36 -50.23
CA ILE A 186 20.38 -54.00 -51.54
C ILE A 186 19.92 -53.00 -52.62
N ASN A 187 19.38 -51.86 -52.20
CA ASN A 187 18.89 -50.79 -53.06
C ASN A 187 19.99 -49.76 -53.42
N ARG A 188 21.24 -49.93 -52.95
CA ARG A 188 22.38 -49.10 -53.37
C ARG A 188 22.73 -49.36 -54.83
N THR A 189 23.07 -48.29 -55.55
CA THR A 189 23.64 -48.40 -56.90
C THR A 189 25.16 -48.56 -56.88
N VAL A 190 25.70 -49.19 -57.93
CA VAL A 190 27.15 -49.34 -58.13
C VAL A 190 27.86 -47.98 -58.13
N GLY A 191 27.24 -46.93 -58.69
CA GLY A 191 27.78 -45.57 -58.66
C GLY A 191 27.92 -45.00 -57.24
N GLN A 192 26.94 -45.25 -56.37
CA GLN A 192 27.01 -44.85 -54.96
C GLN A 192 28.08 -45.63 -54.17
N MET A 193 28.37 -46.88 -54.56
CA MET A 193 29.51 -47.65 -54.02
C MET A 193 30.84 -47.13 -54.54
N LYS A 194 30.94 -46.79 -55.84
CA LYS A 194 32.15 -46.15 -56.39
C LYS A 194 32.47 -44.84 -55.69
N GLN A 195 31.46 -44.01 -55.42
CA GLN A 195 31.62 -42.74 -54.71
C GLN A 195 32.19 -42.93 -53.29
N TYR A 196 31.71 -43.95 -52.56
CA TYR A 196 32.23 -44.33 -51.25
C TYR A 196 33.74 -44.68 -51.31
N PHE A 197 34.14 -45.61 -52.18
CA PHE A 197 35.55 -45.97 -52.33
C PHE A 197 36.41 -44.84 -52.91
N SER A 198 35.88 -44.03 -53.82
CA SER A 198 36.52 -42.84 -54.39
C SER A 198 36.96 -41.88 -53.29
N SER A 199 36.04 -41.53 -52.38
CA SER A 199 36.34 -40.63 -51.24
C SER A 199 37.41 -41.19 -50.29
N ARG A 200 37.40 -42.51 -50.03
CA ARG A 200 38.28 -43.14 -49.03
C ARG A 200 39.67 -43.49 -49.57
N LEU A 201 39.77 -43.91 -50.82
CA LEU A 201 41.04 -44.17 -51.51
C LEU A 201 41.70 -42.88 -52.06
N LYS A 202 40.91 -41.81 -52.22
CA LYS A 202 41.27 -40.55 -52.90
C LYS A 202 41.66 -40.78 -54.37
N ILE A 203 40.80 -41.53 -55.07
CA ILE A 203 40.86 -41.82 -56.51
C ILE A 203 39.54 -41.29 -57.11
N PRO A 204 39.53 -40.51 -58.21
CA PRO A 204 38.27 -40.01 -58.76
C PRO A 204 37.36 -41.14 -59.24
N GLN A 205 36.05 -40.97 -59.08
CA GLN A 205 35.03 -41.99 -59.38
C GLN A 205 35.09 -42.51 -60.83
N ASP A 206 35.52 -41.67 -61.77
CA ASP A 206 35.57 -41.99 -63.20
C ASP A 206 36.70 -42.97 -63.55
N PHE A 207 37.77 -43.03 -62.75
CA PHE A 207 38.87 -43.99 -62.92
C PHE A 207 38.61 -45.31 -62.17
N LEU A 208 37.65 -45.35 -61.25
CA LEU A 208 37.36 -46.52 -60.43
C LEU A 208 36.31 -47.40 -61.11
N GLN A 209 36.63 -48.66 -61.41
CA GLN A 209 35.71 -49.56 -62.10
C GLN A 209 35.47 -50.87 -61.33
N PHE A 210 34.20 -51.30 -61.32
CA PHE A 210 33.76 -52.60 -60.81
C PHE A 210 33.44 -53.56 -61.96
N MET A 211 33.69 -54.85 -61.72
CA MET A 211 33.37 -55.96 -62.60
C MET A 211 32.69 -57.09 -61.81
N LEU A 212 31.75 -57.78 -62.45
CA LEU A 212 31.12 -59.01 -61.95
C LEU A 212 31.25 -60.09 -63.03
N LEU A 213 31.94 -61.20 -62.72
CA LEU A 213 32.04 -62.38 -63.61
C LEU A 213 32.49 -62.04 -65.06
N GLY A 214 33.38 -61.06 -65.22
CA GLY A 214 33.86 -60.58 -66.52
C GLY A 214 33.04 -59.44 -67.16
N ARG A 215 31.86 -59.08 -66.63
CA ARG A 215 31.07 -57.93 -67.09
C ARG A 215 31.42 -56.67 -66.31
N ILE A 216 31.77 -55.61 -67.02
CA ILE A 216 31.94 -54.25 -66.47
C ILE A 216 30.56 -53.70 -66.06
N LEU A 217 30.46 -53.14 -64.86
CA LEU A 217 29.21 -52.65 -64.27
C LEU A 217 28.97 -51.16 -64.52
N GLU A 218 27.71 -50.79 -64.73
CA GLU A 218 27.28 -49.40 -64.96
C GLU A 218 26.88 -48.72 -63.64
N ASN A 219 27.11 -47.41 -63.54
CA ASN A 219 26.91 -46.64 -62.30
C ASN A 219 25.44 -46.62 -61.80
N SER A 220 24.48 -46.91 -62.68
CA SER A 220 23.03 -46.91 -62.42
C SER A 220 22.47 -48.26 -61.96
N GLU A 221 23.20 -49.37 -62.09
CA GLU A 221 22.71 -50.70 -61.70
C GLU A 221 22.62 -50.81 -60.16
N MET A 222 21.53 -51.39 -59.64
CA MET A 222 21.36 -51.66 -58.22
C MET A 222 21.89 -53.03 -57.83
N LEU A 223 22.28 -53.19 -56.56
CA LEU A 223 22.77 -54.46 -56.01
C LEU A 223 21.78 -55.61 -56.23
N GLN A 224 20.47 -55.32 -56.12
CA GLN A 224 19.38 -56.25 -56.37
C GLN A 224 19.40 -56.82 -57.80
N ASP A 225 19.55 -55.94 -58.80
CA ASP A 225 19.54 -56.30 -60.24
C ASP A 225 20.74 -57.17 -60.61
N LEU A 226 21.85 -56.98 -59.90
CA LEU A 226 23.07 -57.78 -60.00
C LEU A 226 22.99 -59.14 -59.25
N GLY A 227 21.83 -59.46 -58.67
CA GLY A 227 21.54 -60.76 -58.06
C GLY A 227 21.83 -60.87 -56.55
N ALA A 228 22.10 -59.75 -55.86
CA ALA A 228 22.25 -59.76 -54.41
C ALA A 228 20.93 -60.08 -53.70
N LYS A 229 20.99 -60.84 -52.60
CA LYS A 229 19.85 -61.25 -51.76
C LYS A 229 20.00 -60.73 -50.34
N CYS A 230 18.90 -60.59 -49.60
CA CYS A 230 18.91 -60.26 -48.17
C CYS A 230 19.81 -61.21 -47.39
N HIS A 231 20.80 -60.64 -46.69
CA HIS A 231 21.87 -61.32 -45.97
C HIS A 231 22.71 -62.32 -46.81
N GLY A 232 22.59 -62.28 -48.13
CA GLY A 232 23.41 -63.04 -49.07
C GLY A 232 24.81 -62.43 -49.24
N THR A 233 25.70 -63.17 -49.91
CA THR A 233 27.00 -62.65 -50.34
C THR A 233 27.06 -62.51 -51.86
N ILE A 234 27.67 -61.42 -52.32
CA ILE A 234 28.01 -61.17 -53.73
C ILE A 234 29.47 -60.69 -53.79
N GLN A 235 30.20 -61.05 -54.86
CA GLN A 235 31.59 -60.62 -55.05
C GLN A 235 31.70 -59.74 -56.29
N PHE A 236 32.41 -58.61 -56.15
CA PHE A 236 32.85 -57.77 -57.25
C PHE A 236 34.37 -57.66 -57.25
N ASP A 237 34.94 -57.47 -58.43
CA ASP A 237 36.36 -57.19 -58.61
C ASP A 237 36.50 -55.69 -58.94
N MET A 238 37.44 -54.98 -58.30
CA MET A 238 37.62 -53.53 -58.41
C MET A 238 39.04 -53.17 -58.82
N PHE A 239 39.17 -52.35 -59.86
CA PHE A 239 40.43 -51.94 -60.46
C PHE A 239 40.41 -50.45 -60.86
N SER A 240 41.57 -49.88 -61.13
CA SER A 240 41.70 -48.53 -61.71
C SER A 240 41.82 -48.62 -63.23
N LEU A 241 41.24 -47.66 -63.96
CA LEU A 241 41.47 -47.46 -65.39
C LEU A 241 42.81 -46.75 -65.67
N ASP A 242 43.43 -46.17 -64.65
CA ASP A 242 44.79 -45.60 -64.69
C ASP A 242 45.55 -46.07 -63.43
N GLU A 243 46.36 -47.13 -63.59
CA GLU A 243 47.18 -47.67 -62.51
C GLU A 243 48.50 -46.92 -62.30
N GLU A 244 48.93 -46.07 -63.25
CA GLU A 244 50.18 -45.30 -63.14
C GLU A 244 49.99 -44.08 -62.22
N HIS A 245 48.89 -43.34 -62.40
CA HIS A 245 48.57 -42.16 -61.59
C HIS A 245 47.66 -42.47 -60.40
N PHE A 246 46.77 -43.46 -60.52
CA PHE A 246 45.78 -43.80 -59.49
C PHE A 246 45.79 -45.29 -59.06
N PRO A 247 46.94 -45.86 -58.65
CA PRO A 247 46.99 -47.24 -58.16
C PRO A 247 46.16 -47.43 -56.88
N ILE A 248 45.29 -48.46 -56.89
CA ILE A 248 44.55 -48.90 -55.71
C ILE A 248 45.55 -49.53 -54.72
N LYS A 249 45.69 -48.95 -53.52
CA LYS A 249 46.60 -49.41 -52.48
C LYS A 249 45.81 -49.70 -51.19
N SER A 250 45.75 -50.97 -50.80
CA SER A 250 44.89 -51.43 -49.70
C SER A 250 45.20 -50.79 -48.33
N SER A 251 46.46 -50.41 -48.11
CA SER A 251 46.93 -49.75 -46.88
C SER A 251 46.21 -48.46 -46.52
N LYS A 252 45.62 -47.75 -47.50
CA LYS A 252 44.82 -46.53 -47.27
C LYS A 252 43.49 -46.80 -46.55
N LEU A 253 42.94 -48.02 -46.61
CA LEU A 253 41.64 -48.36 -46.01
C LEU A 253 41.74 -48.69 -44.51
N LEU A 254 42.95 -48.99 -44.02
CA LEU A 254 43.21 -49.41 -42.63
C LEU A 254 43.74 -48.27 -41.74
N GLN A 255 43.81 -47.04 -42.25
CA GLN A 255 44.56 -45.94 -41.63
C GLN A 255 43.73 -45.08 -40.65
N ASP A 256 42.91 -45.72 -39.82
CA ASP A 256 42.19 -45.12 -38.68
C ASP A 256 42.37 -46.00 -37.43
N TYR A 257 42.88 -45.44 -36.34
CA TYR A 257 42.94 -46.14 -35.04
C TYR A 257 41.55 -46.09 -34.39
N TYR A 258 40.77 -47.16 -34.54
CA TYR A 258 39.45 -47.26 -33.91
C TYR A 258 39.60 -47.49 -32.40
N MET A 259 39.49 -46.41 -31.61
CA MET A 259 39.31 -46.50 -30.17
C MET A 259 37.99 -47.27 -29.91
N PRO A 260 37.99 -48.39 -29.18
CA PRO A 260 36.74 -49.10 -28.89
C PRO A 260 35.83 -48.24 -28.00
N ASP A 261 34.52 -48.32 -28.25
CA ASP A 261 33.52 -47.48 -27.59
C ASP A 261 33.27 -47.86 -26.12
N ILE A 262 33.80 -49.00 -25.68
CA ILE A 262 33.88 -49.42 -24.27
C ILE A 262 35.31 -49.87 -23.98
N ILE A 263 35.90 -49.36 -22.90
CA ILE A 263 37.21 -49.82 -22.38
C ILE A 263 37.04 -50.28 -20.93
N THR A 264 37.37 -51.55 -20.65
CA THR A 264 37.50 -52.07 -19.29
C THR A 264 38.84 -51.64 -18.68
N VAL A 265 38.79 -50.74 -17.70
CA VAL A 265 39.96 -50.24 -16.97
C VAL A 265 40.01 -50.90 -15.59
N LYS A 266 41.16 -51.51 -15.24
CA LYS A 266 41.41 -51.99 -13.88
C LYS A 266 41.71 -50.81 -12.97
N VAL A 267 40.71 -50.43 -12.18
CA VAL A 267 40.83 -49.42 -11.13
C VAL A 267 41.17 -50.11 -9.82
N GLN A 268 42.17 -49.62 -9.10
CA GLN A 268 42.50 -50.10 -7.77
C GLN A 268 41.64 -49.35 -6.74
N THR A 269 40.79 -50.06 -6.00
CA THR A 269 39.86 -49.45 -5.04
C THR A 269 40.45 -49.44 -3.63
N ASP A 270 41.08 -50.55 -3.21
CA ASP A 270 41.89 -50.65 -1.99
C ASP A 270 43.23 -51.36 -2.28
N LYS A 271 44.08 -51.50 -1.26
CA LYS A 271 45.51 -51.88 -1.39
C LYS A 271 45.80 -53.18 -2.15
N ASP A 272 44.88 -54.14 -2.17
CA ASP A 272 45.03 -55.42 -2.89
C ASP A 272 43.77 -55.80 -3.70
N THR A 273 42.81 -54.88 -3.90
CA THR A 273 41.58 -55.12 -4.66
C THR A 273 41.49 -54.25 -5.92
N PHE A 274 41.45 -54.93 -7.07
CA PHE A 274 41.26 -54.32 -8.38
C PHE A 274 39.84 -54.61 -8.87
N GLN A 275 39.18 -53.59 -9.41
CA GLN A 275 37.86 -53.67 -10.00
C GLN A 275 37.94 -53.31 -11.48
N ASP A 276 37.49 -54.22 -12.34
CA ASP A 276 37.41 -54.03 -13.79
C ASP A 276 36.19 -53.15 -14.09
N VAL A 277 36.41 -51.84 -14.27
CA VAL A 277 35.36 -50.86 -14.57
C VAL A 277 35.24 -50.71 -16.07
N SER A 278 34.09 -51.09 -16.63
CA SER A 278 33.73 -50.80 -18.03
C SER A 278 33.39 -49.31 -18.19
N ILE A 279 34.24 -48.57 -18.90
CA ILE A 279 34.04 -47.16 -19.22
C ILE A 279 33.50 -47.04 -20.65
N GLU A 280 32.29 -46.53 -20.80
CA GLU A 280 31.72 -46.16 -22.09
C GLU A 280 32.29 -44.82 -22.57
N ILE A 281 32.85 -44.78 -23.78
CA ILE A 281 33.47 -43.59 -24.37
C ILE A 281 32.43 -42.90 -25.26
N THR A 282 31.66 -42.00 -24.64
CA THR A 282 30.72 -41.13 -25.36
C THR A 282 31.48 -40.13 -26.24
N ARG A 283 31.15 -40.11 -27.54
CA ARG A 283 31.68 -39.15 -28.52
C ARG A 283 30.65 -38.06 -28.80
N PRO A 284 30.69 -36.89 -28.12
CA PRO A 284 29.76 -35.80 -28.40
C PRO A 284 29.98 -35.27 -29.82
N THR A 285 28.92 -35.22 -30.62
CA THR A 285 28.89 -34.65 -31.97
C THR A 285 28.57 -33.15 -32.00
N PHE A 286 28.37 -32.52 -30.84
CA PHE A 286 28.01 -31.11 -30.70
C PHE A 286 29.23 -30.22 -30.41
N GLU A 287 29.23 -29.01 -30.95
CA GLU A 287 30.19 -27.97 -30.55
C GLU A 287 29.82 -27.39 -29.18
N LYS A 288 30.81 -27.20 -28.32
CA LYS A 288 30.61 -26.79 -26.93
C LYS A 288 30.55 -25.25 -26.81
N PRO A 289 29.53 -24.67 -26.14
CA PRO A 289 29.43 -23.23 -25.96
C PRO A 289 30.58 -22.64 -25.12
N PHE A 290 31.01 -21.42 -25.47
CA PHE A 290 32.10 -20.71 -24.80
C PHE A 290 31.67 -20.07 -23.48
N LEU A 291 31.45 -20.89 -22.45
CA LEU A 291 31.11 -20.46 -21.08
C LEU A 291 32.32 -19.91 -20.28
N GLY A 292 33.26 -19.25 -20.96
CA GLY A 292 34.48 -18.68 -20.38
C GLY A 292 35.76 -19.50 -20.65
N GLY A 293 36.86 -18.78 -20.87
CA GLY A 293 38.15 -19.33 -21.26
C GLY A 293 39.07 -18.28 -21.90
N PHE A 294 40.06 -18.73 -22.65
CA PHE A 294 40.89 -17.87 -23.51
C PHE A 294 40.65 -18.18 -24.99
N ARG A 295 40.67 -17.16 -25.85
CA ARG A 295 40.58 -17.32 -27.31
C ARG A 295 41.83 -16.82 -28.01
N HIS A 296 42.44 -17.64 -28.87
CA HIS A 296 43.64 -17.27 -29.59
C HIS A 296 43.32 -16.38 -30.79
N LYS A 297 43.81 -15.13 -30.78
CA LYS A 297 43.40 -14.08 -31.73
C LYS A 297 43.66 -14.39 -33.21
N LEU A 298 44.64 -15.24 -33.54
CA LEU A 298 45.05 -15.52 -34.92
C LEU A 298 44.47 -16.83 -35.49
N THR A 299 44.33 -17.87 -34.66
CA THR A 299 43.79 -19.19 -35.12
C THR A 299 42.33 -19.39 -34.75
N GLY A 300 41.72 -18.46 -34.00
CA GLY A 300 40.33 -18.55 -33.55
C GLY A 300 40.07 -19.53 -32.40
N VAL A 301 41.00 -20.47 -32.14
CA VAL A 301 40.89 -21.58 -31.18
C VAL A 301 40.54 -21.11 -29.76
N GLU A 302 39.62 -21.83 -29.12
CA GLU A 302 39.07 -21.52 -27.80
C GLU A 302 39.50 -22.56 -26.73
N TYR A 303 39.95 -22.05 -25.59
CA TYR A 303 40.46 -22.83 -24.46
C TYR A 303 39.54 -22.63 -23.25
N HIS A 304 38.52 -23.48 -23.13
CA HIS A 304 37.50 -23.39 -22.08
C HIS A 304 38.06 -23.70 -20.68
N HIS A 305 37.60 -22.99 -19.64
CA HIS A 305 37.99 -23.25 -18.25
C HIS A 305 37.65 -24.68 -17.78
N ALA A 306 38.50 -25.24 -16.91
CA ALA A 306 38.41 -26.64 -16.44
C ALA A 306 37.02 -27.01 -15.87
N GLY A 307 36.39 -26.13 -15.09
CA GLY A 307 35.06 -26.37 -14.52
C GLY A 307 33.90 -26.48 -15.52
N SER A 308 34.17 -26.26 -16.82
CA SER A 308 33.21 -26.50 -17.90
C SER A 308 33.51 -27.77 -18.73
N GLN A 309 34.62 -28.46 -18.46
CA GLN A 309 35.12 -29.55 -19.31
C GLN A 309 34.43 -30.90 -19.03
N THR A 310 33.83 -31.06 -17.85
CA THR A 310 32.98 -32.20 -17.51
C THR A 310 31.50 -31.84 -17.59
N VAL A 311 30.66 -32.80 -17.96
CA VAL A 311 29.20 -32.67 -17.82
C VAL A 311 28.87 -32.66 -16.32
N PRO A 312 28.13 -31.65 -15.80
CA PRO A 312 27.74 -31.63 -14.40
C PRO A 312 26.86 -32.85 -14.09
N LYS A 313 27.03 -33.46 -12.91
CA LYS A 313 26.16 -34.57 -12.48
C LYS A 313 24.70 -34.11 -12.52
N LYS A 314 23.86 -34.81 -13.31
CA LYS A 314 22.42 -34.63 -13.26
C LYS A 314 21.96 -34.79 -11.80
N ARG A 315 21.19 -33.84 -11.30
CA ARG A 315 20.52 -33.97 -9.99
C ARG A 315 19.49 -35.11 -10.10
N PRO A 316 19.27 -35.90 -9.04
CA PRO A 316 18.17 -36.87 -9.05
C PRO A 316 16.84 -36.13 -9.29
N GLU A 317 15.99 -36.71 -10.13
CA GLU A 317 14.69 -36.14 -10.45
C GLU A 317 13.79 -36.18 -9.21
N LYS A 318 13.21 -35.04 -8.84
CA LYS A 318 12.47 -34.86 -7.58
C LYS A 318 11.08 -35.54 -7.56
N GLY A 319 10.62 -36.05 -8.70
CA GLY A 319 9.28 -36.63 -8.86
C GLY A 319 8.14 -35.59 -9.02
N TYR A 320 8.47 -34.30 -9.10
CA TYR A 320 7.52 -33.21 -9.38
C TYR A 320 8.22 -32.07 -10.14
N GLU A 321 7.42 -31.26 -10.84
CA GLU A 321 7.89 -30.12 -11.64
C GLU A 321 8.04 -28.86 -10.76
N GLU A 322 9.25 -28.31 -10.68
CA GLU A 322 9.53 -27.07 -9.94
C GLU A 322 9.50 -25.86 -10.88
N PHE A 323 8.32 -25.25 -11.04
CA PHE A 323 8.16 -24.01 -11.81
C PHE A 323 8.74 -22.80 -11.06
N CYS A 324 10.00 -22.47 -11.36
CA CYS A 324 10.68 -21.30 -10.81
C CYS A 324 10.84 -20.19 -11.86
N ARG A 325 10.21 -19.02 -11.62
CA ARG A 325 10.26 -17.85 -12.53
C ARG A 325 11.39 -16.85 -12.19
N SER A 326 12.11 -17.02 -11.07
CA SER A 326 13.12 -16.06 -10.63
C SER A 326 14.37 -16.11 -11.51
N THR A 327 14.47 -15.15 -12.43
CA THR A 327 15.68 -14.90 -13.24
C THR A 327 16.43 -13.70 -12.66
N GLN A 328 17.72 -13.86 -12.36
CA GLN A 328 18.53 -12.75 -11.86
C GLN A 328 18.93 -11.85 -13.04
N THR A 329 18.42 -10.62 -13.07
CA THR A 329 18.72 -9.62 -14.10
C THR A 329 20.12 -9.02 -13.91
N VAL A 330 21.15 -9.68 -14.45
CA VAL A 330 22.55 -9.26 -14.33
C VAL A 330 22.98 -8.35 -15.48
N ILE A 331 23.58 -7.21 -15.17
CA ILE A 331 24.21 -6.31 -16.16
C ILE A 331 25.61 -6.83 -16.52
N GLU A 332 25.69 -7.70 -17.53
CA GLU A 332 26.97 -8.21 -18.02
C GLU A 332 27.87 -7.11 -18.59
N ARG A 333 29.17 -7.13 -18.24
CA ARG A 333 30.18 -6.22 -18.79
C ARG A 333 31.40 -6.99 -19.28
N LYS A 334 31.61 -7.01 -20.60
CA LYS A 334 32.73 -7.70 -21.26
C LYS A 334 34.07 -7.01 -20.92
N LYS A 335 34.80 -7.56 -19.96
CA LYS A 335 36.19 -7.16 -19.64
C LYS A 335 37.16 -7.95 -20.52
N LEU A 336 37.89 -7.26 -21.40
CA LEU A 336 38.93 -7.89 -22.23
C LEU A 336 40.28 -7.84 -21.51
N GLN A 337 40.91 -9.01 -21.33
CA GLN A 337 42.29 -9.12 -20.86
C GLN A 337 43.22 -9.51 -22.02
N GLN A 338 44.44 -8.98 -22.03
CA GLN A 338 45.48 -9.35 -22.99
C GLN A 338 46.73 -9.80 -22.25
N THR A 339 47.29 -10.93 -22.67
CA THR A 339 48.56 -11.45 -22.18
C THR A 339 49.74 -10.61 -22.67
N ARG A 340 50.86 -10.63 -21.93
CA ARG A 340 52.10 -9.96 -22.32
C ARG A 340 52.67 -10.62 -23.58
N ASN A 341 52.67 -9.89 -24.70
CA ASN A 341 53.43 -10.30 -25.89
C ASN A 341 54.89 -9.87 -25.74
N THR A 342 55.83 -10.76 -26.07
CA THR A 342 57.28 -10.52 -25.97
C THR A 342 57.92 -10.63 -27.36
N THR A 343 58.30 -9.49 -27.92
CA THR A 343 59.10 -9.41 -29.15
C THR A 343 60.58 -9.28 -28.81
N SER A 344 61.43 -10.03 -29.51
CA SER A 344 62.89 -9.91 -29.49
C SER A 344 63.41 -9.49 -30.86
N THR A 345 64.52 -8.75 -30.89
CA THR A 345 65.16 -8.25 -32.12
C THR A 345 66.63 -8.65 -32.13
N GLN A 346 67.02 -9.49 -33.09
CA GLN A 346 68.40 -9.93 -33.25
C GLN A 346 69.09 -9.07 -34.31
N MET A 347 70.19 -8.41 -33.93
CA MET A 347 71.00 -7.64 -34.89
C MET A 347 71.85 -8.59 -35.75
N THR A 348 71.90 -8.35 -37.05
CA THR A 348 72.81 -9.05 -37.97
C THR A 348 74.26 -8.68 -37.68
N LYS A 349 75.10 -9.69 -37.40
CA LYS A 349 76.54 -9.52 -37.16
C LYS A 349 77.30 -10.57 -37.97
N ILE A 350 78.57 -10.31 -38.29
CA ILE A 350 79.47 -11.32 -38.88
C ILE A 350 79.44 -12.58 -37.99
N GLY A 351 78.99 -13.71 -38.54
CA GLY A 351 78.77 -14.98 -37.84
C GLY A 351 77.34 -15.25 -37.34
N VAL A 352 76.40 -14.30 -37.42
CA VAL A 352 75.00 -14.46 -37.02
C VAL A 352 74.07 -13.90 -38.10
N TYR A 353 73.44 -14.81 -38.85
CA TYR A 353 72.46 -14.47 -39.90
C TYR A 353 71.05 -14.35 -39.34
N VAL A 354 70.30 -13.37 -39.86
CA VAL A 354 68.86 -13.14 -39.62
C VAL A 354 68.23 -12.86 -40.98
N SER A 355 67.00 -13.33 -41.22
CA SER A 355 66.36 -13.29 -42.53
C SER A 355 65.42 -12.10 -42.69
N ASN A 356 65.82 -11.09 -43.45
CA ASN A 356 65.07 -9.85 -43.67
C ASN A 356 63.84 -10.00 -44.60
N ILE A 357 63.41 -11.22 -44.93
CA ILE A 357 62.40 -11.53 -45.98
C ILE A 357 60.99 -11.02 -45.59
N THR A 358 60.71 -10.95 -44.29
CA THR A 358 59.43 -10.48 -43.74
C THR A 358 59.39 -8.98 -43.43
N ASP A 359 60.52 -8.28 -43.60
CA ASP A 359 60.69 -6.91 -43.14
C ASP A 359 60.05 -5.90 -44.11
N LYS A 360 59.77 -4.70 -43.60
CA LYS A 360 59.11 -3.64 -44.36
C LYS A 360 59.89 -2.34 -44.25
N LEU A 361 60.31 -1.81 -45.40
CA LEU A 361 60.85 -0.46 -45.50
C LEU A 361 59.69 0.53 -45.37
N ILE A 362 59.85 1.56 -44.53
CA ILE A 362 58.83 2.57 -44.25
C ILE A 362 59.51 3.94 -44.26
N GLU A 363 58.97 4.87 -45.05
CA GLU A 363 59.45 6.24 -45.08
C GLU A 363 59.01 7.03 -43.84
N PRO A 364 59.91 7.82 -43.21
CA PRO A 364 59.55 8.63 -42.03
C PRO A 364 58.62 9.77 -42.44
N LYS A 365 57.47 9.85 -41.78
CA LYS A 365 56.53 10.98 -41.90
C LYS A 365 56.92 12.10 -40.92
N GLY A 366 56.36 13.29 -41.13
CA GLY A 366 56.57 14.44 -40.24
C GLY A 366 56.30 14.10 -38.78
N TYR A 367 57.30 14.29 -37.94
CA TYR A 367 57.23 14.03 -36.50
C TYR A 367 56.49 15.18 -35.80
N VAL A 368 55.45 14.85 -35.03
CA VAL A 368 54.74 15.82 -34.19
C VAL A 368 55.44 15.90 -32.85
N THR A 369 55.91 17.09 -32.47
CA THR A 369 56.55 17.27 -31.15
C THR A 369 55.55 17.05 -30.01
N ALA A 370 56.06 16.70 -28.82
CA ALA A 370 55.21 16.54 -27.64
C ALA A 370 54.41 17.82 -27.35
N GLU A 371 55.04 18.99 -27.47
CA GLU A 371 54.41 20.30 -27.26
C GLU A 371 53.27 20.57 -28.25
N GLU A 372 53.48 20.33 -29.55
CA GLU A 372 52.41 20.44 -30.56
C GLU A 372 51.23 19.50 -30.27
N TYR A 373 51.53 18.26 -29.88
CA TYR A 373 50.50 17.27 -29.53
C TYR A 373 49.71 17.69 -28.29
N HIS A 374 50.38 18.15 -27.24
CA HIS A 374 49.75 18.67 -26.02
C HIS A 374 48.95 19.94 -26.29
N ALA A 375 49.46 20.89 -27.08
CA ALA A 375 48.76 22.11 -27.46
C ALA A 375 47.52 21.82 -28.33
N ARG A 376 47.60 20.86 -29.26
CA ARG A 376 46.45 20.40 -30.07
C ARG A 376 45.39 19.73 -29.20
N ARG A 377 45.80 18.90 -28.22
CA ARG A 377 44.88 18.31 -27.24
C ARG A 377 44.24 19.35 -26.35
N LEU A 378 44.99 20.34 -25.84
CA LEU A 378 44.46 21.41 -25.00
C LEU A 378 43.38 22.22 -25.72
N LYS A 379 43.63 22.62 -26.99
CA LYS A 379 42.63 23.31 -27.83
C LYS A 379 41.36 22.48 -28.00
N ALA A 380 41.48 21.18 -28.28
CA ALA A 380 40.33 20.27 -28.40
C ALA A 380 39.57 20.09 -27.06
N VAL A 381 40.29 19.98 -25.94
CA VAL A 381 39.69 19.87 -24.59
C VAL A 381 38.92 21.13 -24.21
N ILE A 382 39.46 22.33 -24.50
CA ILE A 382 38.74 23.60 -24.26
C ILE A 382 37.44 23.64 -25.06
N ILE A 383 37.47 23.26 -26.34
CA ILE A 383 36.26 23.19 -27.18
C ILE A 383 35.23 22.23 -26.55
N ILE A 384 35.63 20.99 -26.22
CA ILE A 384 34.75 20.00 -25.58
C ILE A 384 34.18 20.53 -24.25
N GLN A 385 35.00 21.19 -23.42
CA GLN A 385 34.55 21.78 -22.16
C GLN A 385 33.54 22.93 -22.36
N THR A 386 33.68 23.77 -23.38
CA THR A 386 32.70 24.83 -23.67
C THR A 386 31.35 24.26 -24.10
N TYR A 387 31.34 23.26 -24.99
CA TYR A 387 30.10 22.57 -25.38
C TYR A 387 29.48 21.79 -24.22
N PHE A 388 30.29 21.10 -23.39
CA PHE A 388 29.81 20.39 -22.21
C PHE A 388 29.19 21.33 -21.17
N ARG A 389 29.83 22.48 -20.88
CA ARG A 389 29.26 23.51 -19.98
C ARG A 389 27.93 24.04 -20.50
N ARG A 390 27.83 24.31 -21.81
CA ARG A 390 26.57 24.74 -22.46
C ARG A 390 25.48 23.66 -22.36
N TRP A 391 25.80 22.41 -22.69
CA TRP A 391 24.88 21.27 -22.61
C TRP A 391 24.38 21.04 -21.17
N ASN A 392 25.28 21.06 -20.19
CA ASN A 392 24.92 20.92 -18.79
C ASN A 392 24.00 22.07 -18.31
N ALA A 393 24.30 23.32 -18.70
CA ALA A 393 23.44 24.46 -18.38
C ALA A 393 22.04 24.34 -19.02
N ILE A 394 21.95 23.86 -20.27
CA ILE A 394 20.67 23.59 -20.94
C ILE A 394 19.88 22.51 -20.18
N ASN A 395 20.53 21.42 -19.78
CA ASN A 395 19.87 20.34 -19.01
C ASN A 395 19.39 20.81 -17.64
N ILE A 396 20.19 21.62 -16.93
CA ILE A 396 19.79 22.20 -15.64
C ILE A 396 18.58 23.13 -15.83
N VAL A 397 18.59 23.99 -16.84
CA VAL A 397 17.44 24.88 -17.15
C VAL A 397 16.21 24.09 -17.60
N ALA A 398 16.38 22.99 -18.34
CA ALA A 398 15.28 22.10 -18.69
C ALA A 398 14.67 21.44 -17.45
N ARG A 399 15.49 20.92 -16.54
CA ARG A 399 15.06 20.32 -15.27
C ARG A 399 14.36 21.34 -14.36
N LEU A 400 14.89 22.56 -14.23
CA LEU A 400 14.26 23.65 -13.47
C LEU A 400 12.92 24.11 -14.09
N LYS A 401 12.76 24.04 -15.42
CA LYS A 401 11.48 24.30 -16.09
C LYS A 401 10.46 23.20 -15.82
N GLU A 402 10.89 21.95 -15.82
CA GLU A 402 10.07 20.78 -15.49
C GLU A 402 9.61 20.83 -14.02
N GLU A 403 10.55 21.02 -13.09
CA GLU A 403 10.29 21.26 -11.66
C GLU A 403 9.30 22.41 -11.45
N LYS A 404 9.45 23.53 -12.18
CA LYS A 404 8.49 24.65 -12.11
C LYS A 404 7.12 24.30 -12.70
N ARG A 405 7.04 23.55 -13.80
CA ARG A 405 5.76 23.13 -14.39
C ARG A 405 4.99 22.25 -13.42
N LEU A 406 5.61 21.16 -12.96
CA LEU A 406 5.03 20.23 -11.99
C LEU A 406 4.60 20.95 -10.70
N ARG A 407 5.35 21.96 -10.27
CA ARG A 407 4.99 22.78 -9.11
C ARG A 407 3.73 23.62 -9.34
N LEU A 408 3.58 24.25 -10.51
CA LEU A 408 2.39 25.03 -10.86
C LEU A 408 1.16 24.14 -11.06
N GLU A 409 1.33 23.00 -11.73
CA GLU A 409 0.26 21.99 -11.91
C GLU A 409 -0.22 21.45 -10.54
N TRP A 410 0.70 21.21 -9.60
CA TRP A 410 0.36 20.84 -8.23
C TRP A 410 -0.35 21.97 -7.45
N GLU A 411 0.10 23.22 -7.60
CA GLU A 411 -0.55 24.38 -6.96
C GLU A 411 -1.98 24.61 -7.49
N GLU A 412 -2.22 24.41 -8.79
CA GLU A 412 -3.56 24.47 -9.39
C GLU A 412 -4.44 23.29 -8.92
N GLN A 413 -3.92 22.06 -8.94
CA GLN A 413 -4.67 20.88 -8.47
C GLN A 413 -5.06 20.99 -6.99
N GLU A 414 -4.19 21.52 -6.14
CA GLU A 414 -4.47 21.72 -4.71
C GLU A 414 -5.46 22.88 -4.47
N GLN A 415 -5.46 23.93 -5.30
CA GLN A 415 -6.53 24.95 -5.30
C GLN A 415 -7.88 24.33 -5.69
N GLN A 416 -7.95 23.63 -6.84
CA GLN A 416 -9.17 22.94 -7.28
C GLN A 416 -9.64 21.87 -6.28
N ARG A 417 -8.74 21.25 -5.52
CA ARG A 417 -9.07 20.32 -4.41
C ARG A 417 -9.72 21.06 -3.24
N LYS A 418 -9.14 22.19 -2.81
CA LYS A 418 -9.67 23.02 -1.71
C LYS A 418 -11.01 23.65 -2.05
N GLU A 419 -11.19 24.09 -3.30
CA GLU A 419 -12.49 24.56 -3.80
C GLU A 419 -13.55 23.46 -3.79
N ARG A 420 -13.21 22.25 -4.25
CA ARG A 420 -14.11 21.08 -4.18
C ARG A 420 -14.45 20.68 -2.73
N GLU A 421 -13.49 20.69 -1.81
CA GLU A 421 -13.77 20.42 -0.38
C GLU A 421 -14.72 21.48 0.18
N ARG A 422 -14.50 22.77 -0.11
CA ARG A 422 -15.37 23.87 0.33
C ARG A 422 -16.78 23.79 -0.25
N ALA A 423 -16.90 23.50 -1.55
CA ALA A 423 -18.19 23.32 -2.22
C ALA A 423 -18.96 22.11 -1.65
N GLU A 424 -18.29 20.98 -1.41
CA GLU A 424 -18.91 19.81 -0.79
C GLU A 424 -19.27 20.08 0.69
N ARG A 425 -18.43 20.80 1.43
CA ARG A 425 -18.70 21.25 2.82
C ARG A 425 -19.96 22.11 2.88
N LEU A 426 -20.09 23.10 1.99
CA LEU A 426 -21.27 23.96 1.89
C LEU A 426 -22.52 23.17 1.49
N ARG A 427 -22.41 22.26 0.51
CA ARG A 427 -23.49 21.36 0.12
C ARG A 427 -23.97 20.48 1.28
N ARG A 428 -23.05 19.87 2.04
CA ARG A 428 -23.37 19.05 3.22
C ARG A 428 -24.02 19.89 4.33
N GLU A 429 -23.61 21.14 4.53
CA GLU A 429 -24.31 22.05 5.45
C GLU A 429 -25.74 22.35 4.99
N TYR A 430 -25.95 22.62 3.70
CA TYR A 430 -27.28 22.84 3.13
C TYR A 430 -28.18 21.59 3.29
N GLU A 431 -27.69 20.40 2.93
CA GLU A 431 -28.40 19.14 3.11
C GLU A 431 -28.78 18.88 4.58
N ARG A 432 -27.90 19.22 5.54
CA ARG A 432 -28.18 19.13 6.99
C ARG A 432 -29.20 20.15 7.48
N ARG A 433 -29.28 21.35 6.89
CA ARG A 433 -30.33 22.35 7.19
C ARG A 433 -31.68 21.94 6.60
N MET A 434 -31.70 21.34 5.41
CA MET A 434 -32.93 20.85 4.76
C MET A 434 -33.49 19.59 5.42
N HIS A 435 -32.63 18.69 5.91
CA HIS A 435 -33.00 17.40 6.49
C HIS A 435 -32.34 17.15 7.86
N PRO A 436 -32.66 17.98 8.88
CA PRO A 436 -32.04 17.88 10.21
C PRO A 436 -32.42 16.56 10.89
N LYS A 437 -31.43 15.81 11.38
CA LYS A 437 -31.64 14.50 12.02
C LYS A 437 -30.93 14.38 13.36
N THR A 438 -29.75 14.97 13.50
CA THR A 438 -28.96 14.97 14.73
C THR A 438 -29.22 16.24 15.54
N LYS A 439 -28.93 16.19 16.85
CA LYS A 439 -29.07 17.35 17.74
C LYS A 439 -28.15 18.51 17.34
N ASP A 440 -27.02 18.18 16.70
CA ASP A 440 -26.09 19.13 16.11
C ASP A 440 -26.67 19.85 14.86
N ASP A 441 -27.58 19.21 14.12
CA ASP A 441 -28.25 19.84 12.96
C ASP A 441 -29.31 20.85 13.43
N PHE A 442 -30.02 20.54 14.51
CA PHE A 442 -30.94 21.47 15.15
C PHE A 442 -30.21 22.66 15.80
N GLU A 443 -29.00 22.44 16.35
CA GLU A 443 -28.11 23.51 16.81
C GLU A 443 -27.71 24.45 15.66
N LEU A 444 -27.37 23.91 14.48
CA LEU A 444 -27.09 24.69 13.27
C LEU A 444 -28.31 25.49 12.78
N LEU A 445 -29.52 24.93 12.87
CA LEU A 445 -30.76 25.62 12.51
C LEU A 445 -31.13 26.76 13.46
N TYR A 446 -30.99 26.56 14.78
CA TYR A 446 -31.21 27.64 15.75
C TYR A 446 -30.20 28.78 15.58
N HIS A 447 -28.94 28.46 15.26
CA HIS A 447 -27.92 29.46 14.95
C HIS A 447 -28.22 30.24 13.66
N ALA A 448 -28.64 29.56 12.59
CA ALA A 448 -29.05 30.23 11.35
C ALA A 448 -30.29 31.13 11.54
N LEU A 449 -31.23 30.70 12.39
CA LEU A 449 -32.38 31.51 12.80
C LEU A 449 -31.95 32.74 13.60
N GLU A 450 -30.94 32.63 14.46
CA GLU A 450 -30.45 33.75 15.25
C GLU A 450 -29.67 34.78 14.42
N LEU A 451 -28.85 34.34 13.46
CA LEU A 451 -28.20 35.24 12.49
C LEU A 451 -29.25 36.01 11.68
N TRP A 452 -30.22 35.32 11.08
CA TRP A 452 -31.33 35.96 10.36
C TRP A 452 -32.09 36.95 11.25
N ARG A 453 -32.31 36.62 12.52
CA ARG A 453 -32.96 37.51 13.48
C ARG A 453 -32.12 38.76 13.75
N GLN A 454 -30.80 38.65 13.85
CA GLN A 454 -29.89 39.78 14.05
C GLN A 454 -29.85 40.68 12.81
N GLU A 455 -29.72 40.10 11.61
CA GLU A 455 -29.77 40.81 10.32
C GLU A 455 -31.09 41.61 10.15
N GLU A 456 -32.24 40.97 10.34
CA GLU A 456 -33.56 41.62 10.22
C GLU A 456 -33.80 42.63 11.37
N LEU A 457 -33.26 42.40 12.58
CA LEU A 457 -33.27 43.40 13.66
C LEU A 457 -32.47 44.65 13.30
N GLU A 458 -31.25 44.50 12.78
CA GLU A 458 -30.41 45.62 12.33
C GLU A 458 -31.05 46.37 11.16
N HIS A 459 -31.68 45.66 10.23
CA HIS A 459 -32.43 46.26 9.14
C HIS A 459 -33.65 47.06 9.64
N ILE A 460 -34.45 46.50 10.54
CA ILE A 460 -35.60 47.21 11.17
C ILE A 460 -35.13 48.41 12.00
N ASN A 461 -34.00 48.28 12.72
CA ASN A 461 -33.47 49.35 13.58
C ASN A 461 -32.85 50.51 12.78
N SER A 462 -32.36 50.27 11.57
CA SER A 462 -31.78 51.28 10.67
C SER A 462 -32.82 51.96 9.77
N THR A 463 -33.91 51.27 9.41
CA THR A 463 -34.93 51.79 8.49
C THR A 463 -36.15 52.41 9.17
N LEU A 464 -36.61 51.86 10.30
CA LEU A 464 -37.90 52.21 10.90
C LEU A 464 -37.74 52.87 12.28
N THR A 465 -38.64 53.79 12.61
CA THR A 465 -38.66 54.45 13.92
C THR A 465 -40.06 54.45 14.55
N GLY A 466 -40.17 54.96 15.78
CA GLY A 466 -41.46 55.20 16.44
C GLY A 466 -42.36 53.96 16.59
N ALA A 467 -43.58 54.06 16.05
CA ALA A 467 -44.59 53.01 16.11
C ALA A 467 -44.41 51.92 15.04
N GLU A 468 -43.96 52.30 13.84
CA GLU A 468 -43.76 51.39 12.71
C GLU A 468 -42.66 50.37 13.02
N ARG A 469 -41.56 50.82 13.64
CA ARG A 469 -40.53 49.93 14.18
C ARG A 469 -41.10 48.90 15.15
N LYS A 470 -42.03 49.28 16.03
CA LYS A 470 -42.65 48.36 16.98
C LYS A 470 -43.54 47.33 16.29
N ALA A 471 -44.32 47.74 15.29
CA ALA A 471 -45.11 46.82 14.47
C ALA A 471 -44.21 45.81 13.71
N ALA A 472 -43.12 46.27 13.10
CA ALA A 472 -42.15 45.41 12.44
C ALA A 472 -41.46 44.43 13.41
N LEU A 473 -41.10 44.88 14.62
CA LEU A 473 -40.54 44.01 15.67
C LEU A 473 -41.55 42.96 16.18
N CYS A 474 -42.84 43.27 16.24
CA CYS A 474 -43.88 42.28 16.52
C CYS A 474 -44.00 41.25 15.38
N ALA A 475 -44.02 41.69 14.12
CA ALA A 475 -44.06 40.80 12.97
C ALA A 475 -42.81 39.91 12.85
N LEU A 476 -41.62 40.43 13.20
CA LEU A 476 -40.39 39.64 13.37
C LEU A 476 -40.59 38.52 14.40
N LEU A 477 -41.10 38.86 15.59
CA LEU A 477 -41.30 37.88 16.68
C LEU A 477 -42.34 36.81 16.30
N GLU A 478 -43.38 37.17 15.53
CA GLU A 478 -44.34 36.21 14.98
C GLU A 478 -43.69 35.27 13.95
N LYS A 479 -42.87 35.79 13.02
CA LYS A 479 -42.04 34.96 12.10
C LYS A 479 -41.11 34.03 12.90
N GLU A 480 -40.40 34.55 13.91
CA GLU A 480 -39.49 33.81 14.78
C GLU A 480 -40.21 32.64 15.47
N ALA A 481 -41.38 32.90 16.08
CA ALA A 481 -42.18 31.89 16.74
C ALA A 481 -42.69 30.80 15.77
N GLN A 482 -43.08 31.17 14.54
CA GLN A 482 -43.48 30.21 13.50
C GLN A 482 -42.30 29.31 13.06
N LEU A 483 -41.11 29.89 12.89
CA LEU A 483 -39.90 29.14 12.54
C LEU A 483 -39.49 28.19 13.68
N ILE A 484 -39.48 28.65 14.94
CA ILE A 484 -39.20 27.80 16.12
C ILE A 484 -40.23 26.66 16.23
N ALA A 485 -41.52 26.93 16.02
CA ALA A 485 -42.54 25.88 15.98
C ALA A 485 -42.31 24.88 14.83
N SER A 486 -41.81 25.34 13.69
CA SER A 486 -41.44 24.45 12.58
C SER A 486 -40.24 23.57 12.92
N ILE A 487 -39.16 24.16 13.45
CA ILE A 487 -37.97 23.44 13.95
C ILE A 487 -38.39 22.41 15.01
N GLY A 488 -39.32 22.76 15.90
CA GLY A 488 -39.91 21.84 16.89
C GLY A 488 -40.60 20.62 16.27
N ARG A 489 -41.39 20.80 15.20
CA ARG A 489 -42.00 19.67 14.46
C ARG A 489 -40.94 18.77 13.81
N HIS A 490 -39.91 19.35 13.18
CA HIS A 490 -38.81 18.56 12.63
C HIS A 490 -38.02 17.82 13.73
N LYS A 491 -37.84 18.44 14.90
CA LYS A 491 -37.18 17.82 16.08
C LYS A 491 -37.96 16.62 16.61
N LEU A 492 -39.29 16.70 16.68
CA LEU A 492 -40.16 15.56 17.03
C LEU A 492 -40.04 14.43 16.01
N ASN A 493 -40.23 14.72 14.72
CA ASN A 493 -40.13 13.69 13.66
C ASN A 493 -38.75 13.01 13.63
N ALA A 494 -37.68 13.79 13.85
CA ALA A 494 -36.31 13.27 13.93
C ALA A 494 -36.06 12.47 15.21
N ASP A 495 -36.54 12.89 16.37
CA ASP A 495 -36.41 12.12 17.62
C ASP A 495 -37.23 10.81 17.54
N ASP A 496 -38.40 10.76 16.89
CA ASP A 496 -39.17 9.54 16.60
C ASP A 496 -38.40 8.56 15.68
N GLU A 497 -37.84 9.05 14.57
CA GLU A 497 -36.96 8.28 13.68
C GLU A 497 -35.71 7.76 14.42
N ASN A 498 -35.13 8.60 15.29
CA ASN A 498 -33.93 8.28 16.04
C ASN A 498 -34.20 7.30 17.17
N GLU A 499 -35.37 7.31 17.81
CA GLU A 499 -35.73 6.31 18.80
C GLU A 499 -35.86 4.92 18.15
N GLN A 500 -36.52 4.82 16.99
CA GLN A 500 -36.61 3.55 16.24
C GLN A 500 -35.22 3.00 15.87
N LYS A 501 -34.33 3.85 15.34
CA LYS A 501 -32.94 3.48 15.04
C LYS A 501 -32.13 3.15 16.29
N ALA A 502 -32.34 3.87 17.39
CA ALA A 502 -31.67 3.62 18.66
C ALA A 502 -32.09 2.27 19.25
N ILE A 503 -33.38 1.91 19.16
CA ILE A 503 -33.92 0.61 19.57
C ILE A 503 -33.28 -0.51 18.76
N LEU A 504 -33.28 -0.43 17.42
CA LEU A 504 -32.65 -1.44 16.56
C LEU A 504 -31.15 -1.56 16.88
N SER A 505 -30.41 -0.45 16.95
CA SER A 505 -28.99 -0.45 17.27
C SER A 505 -28.64 -0.89 18.70
N PHE A 506 -29.63 -0.96 19.60
CA PHE A 506 -29.48 -1.50 20.96
C PHE A 506 -29.69 -3.01 20.95
N LEU A 507 -30.71 -3.50 20.24
CA LEU A 507 -30.96 -4.93 20.06
C LEU A 507 -29.83 -5.60 19.25
N GLU A 508 -29.33 -4.95 18.22
CA GLU A 508 -28.17 -5.39 17.42
C GLU A 508 -26.91 -5.57 18.29
N LYS A 509 -26.64 -4.65 19.23
CA LYS A 509 -25.53 -4.78 20.20
C LYS A 509 -25.73 -5.89 21.24
N CYS A 510 -26.96 -6.35 21.45
CA CYS A 510 -27.23 -7.55 22.26
C CYS A 510 -27.03 -8.84 21.44
N ALA A 511 -27.25 -8.79 20.13
CA ALA A 511 -27.10 -9.91 19.20
C ALA A 511 -25.69 -10.03 18.57
N GLU A 512 -24.80 -9.05 18.80
CA GLU A 512 -23.42 -9.04 18.31
C GLU A 512 -22.58 -10.12 19.02
N PRO A 513 -21.75 -10.90 18.29
CA PRO A 513 -20.85 -11.88 18.89
C PRO A 513 -19.81 -11.20 19.80
N LYS A 514 -19.32 -11.93 20.79
CA LYS A 514 -18.34 -11.41 21.76
C LYS A 514 -16.96 -11.37 21.10
N ARG A 515 -16.42 -10.17 20.95
CA ARG A 515 -15.13 -9.90 20.29
C ARG A 515 -14.03 -9.61 21.31
N TRP A 516 -12.87 -10.23 21.15
CA TRP A 516 -11.65 -9.86 21.89
C TRP A 516 -10.41 -10.10 21.03
N LYS A 517 -9.31 -9.39 21.31
CA LYS A 517 -7.99 -9.71 20.76
C LYS A 517 -7.40 -10.91 21.52
N ALA A 518 -6.91 -11.90 20.76
CA ALA A 518 -6.06 -12.96 21.29
C ALA A 518 -4.64 -12.44 21.58
N PHE A 519 -3.79 -13.29 22.17
CA PHE A 519 -2.37 -12.99 22.33
C PHE A 519 -1.66 -12.75 20.98
N ASP A 520 -2.07 -13.48 19.94
CA ASP A 520 -1.61 -13.35 18.55
C ASP A 520 -2.11 -12.07 17.82
N ASP A 521 -2.61 -11.07 18.57
CA ASP A 521 -3.26 -9.82 18.14
C ASP A 521 -4.53 -9.93 17.24
N LYS A 522 -4.81 -11.14 16.73
CA LYS A 522 -6.01 -11.50 15.96
C LYS A 522 -7.27 -11.32 16.79
N ILE A 523 -8.33 -10.81 16.16
CA ILE A 523 -9.66 -10.67 16.80
C ILE A 523 -10.40 -12.00 16.69
N THR A 524 -10.75 -12.59 17.82
CA THR A 524 -11.61 -13.77 17.92
C THR A 524 -13.05 -13.35 18.19
N GLU A 525 -14.00 -13.95 17.48
CA GLU A 525 -15.44 -13.78 17.71
C GLU A 525 -16.05 -15.05 18.31
N MET A 526 -16.96 -14.90 19.26
CA MET A 526 -17.69 -16.02 19.88
C MET A 526 -19.15 -15.67 20.10
N ASP A 527 -20.04 -16.46 19.51
CA ASP A 527 -21.45 -16.50 19.90
C ASP A 527 -21.65 -17.34 21.18
N THR A 528 -22.56 -16.88 22.04
CA THR A 528 -23.07 -17.65 23.18
C THR A 528 -24.55 -17.97 22.95
N GLN A 529 -25.08 -18.92 23.73
CA GLN A 529 -26.53 -19.17 23.76
C GLN A 529 -27.35 -17.89 24.03
N PHE A 530 -26.78 -16.92 24.76
CA PHE A 530 -27.43 -15.63 25.02
C PHE A 530 -27.34 -14.63 23.84
N THR A 531 -26.24 -14.56 23.07
CA THR A 531 -26.18 -13.72 21.86
C THR A 531 -27.04 -14.30 20.74
N LEU A 532 -27.10 -15.63 20.62
CA LEU A 532 -28.04 -16.33 19.73
C LEU A 532 -29.49 -16.03 20.10
N ARG A 533 -29.88 -16.17 21.38
CA ARG A 533 -31.23 -15.80 21.84
C ARG A 533 -31.54 -14.30 21.64
N ALA A 534 -30.56 -13.42 21.83
CA ALA A 534 -30.75 -11.99 21.52
C ALA A 534 -30.95 -11.73 20.02
N ARG A 535 -30.35 -12.56 19.15
CA ARG A 535 -30.53 -12.53 17.68
C ARG A 535 -31.92 -13.01 17.27
N GLU A 536 -32.39 -14.14 17.82
CA GLU A 536 -33.79 -14.61 17.67
C GLU A 536 -34.80 -13.50 18.03
N LEU A 537 -34.63 -12.88 19.20
CA LEU A 537 -35.50 -11.82 19.68
C LEU A 537 -35.45 -10.54 18.83
N LEU A 538 -34.29 -10.20 18.27
CA LEU A 538 -34.11 -9.10 17.32
C LEU A 538 -34.81 -9.39 15.98
N GLU A 539 -34.70 -10.60 15.45
CA GLU A 539 -35.34 -11.02 14.21
C GLU A 539 -36.87 -11.00 14.35
N ILE A 540 -37.39 -11.56 15.45
CA ILE A 540 -38.81 -11.49 15.79
C ILE A 540 -39.26 -10.02 15.93
N TYR A 541 -38.48 -9.16 16.60
CA TYR A 541 -38.82 -7.73 16.73
C TYR A 541 -38.88 -7.01 15.38
N ARG A 542 -37.91 -7.25 14.49
CA ARG A 542 -37.90 -6.72 13.11
C ARG A 542 -39.15 -7.16 12.36
N SER A 543 -39.48 -8.45 12.38
CA SER A 543 -40.65 -9.01 11.70
C SER A 543 -41.98 -8.47 12.23
N ILE A 544 -42.12 -8.25 13.55
CA ILE A 544 -43.36 -7.64 14.11
C ILE A 544 -43.45 -6.16 13.77
N SER A 545 -42.31 -5.46 13.63
CA SER A 545 -42.24 -4.02 13.37
C SER A 545 -42.35 -3.63 11.90
N MET A 546 -42.30 -4.57 10.95
CA MET A 546 -42.57 -4.28 9.54
C MET A 546 -44.07 -3.96 9.34
N LYS A 547 -44.37 -3.04 8.43
CA LYS A 547 -45.74 -2.57 8.16
C LYS A 547 -46.40 -3.36 7.03
N ASP A 548 -45.64 -3.60 5.98
CA ASP A 548 -46.10 -4.09 4.68
C ASP A 548 -45.83 -5.61 4.60
N ILE A 549 -46.65 -6.39 5.31
CA ILE A 549 -46.55 -7.86 5.42
C ILE A 549 -47.88 -8.46 4.94
N LEU A 550 -47.87 -9.62 4.27
CA LEU A 550 -49.12 -10.31 3.91
C LEU A 550 -49.85 -10.82 5.16
N GLN A 551 -51.18 -10.97 5.08
CA GLN A 551 -52.02 -11.37 6.22
C GLN A 551 -51.56 -12.71 6.84
N ASP A 552 -51.19 -13.68 6.00
CA ASP A 552 -50.80 -15.02 6.44
C ASP A 552 -49.39 -15.00 7.07
N GLU A 553 -48.42 -14.36 6.42
CA GLU A 553 -47.07 -14.12 6.96
C GLU A 553 -47.12 -13.39 8.32
N ARG A 554 -48.01 -12.40 8.46
CA ARG A 554 -48.23 -11.68 9.72
C ARG A 554 -48.79 -12.60 10.80
N LEU A 555 -49.67 -13.54 10.45
CA LEU A 555 -50.21 -14.53 11.39
C LEU A 555 -49.13 -15.51 11.86
N ASP A 556 -48.23 -15.95 10.98
CA ASP A 556 -47.08 -16.80 11.33
C ASP A 556 -46.06 -16.08 12.24
N VAL A 557 -45.79 -14.80 11.97
CA VAL A 557 -44.96 -13.94 12.85
C VAL A 557 -45.61 -13.79 14.24
N LEU A 558 -46.93 -13.58 14.29
CA LEU A 558 -47.69 -13.52 15.55
C LEU A 558 -47.68 -14.86 16.29
N LEU A 559 -47.72 -15.99 15.59
CA LEU A 559 -47.63 -17.33 16.18
C LEU A 559 -46.23 -17.61 16.75
N THR A 560 -45.17 -17.23 16.04
CA THR A 560 -43.77 -17.34 16.50
C THR A 560 -43.52 -16.47 17.74
N LEU A 561 -44.05 -15.24 17.75
CA LEU A 561 -44.05 -14.38 18.93
C LEU A 561 -44.82 -15.03 20.10
N LYS A 562 -46.02 -15.58 19.84
CA LYS A 562 -46.84 -16.26 20.85
C LYS A 562 -46.14 -17.46 21.47
N HIS A 563 -45.34 -18.21 20.71
CA HIS A 563 -44.57 -19.34 21.22
C HIS A 563 -43.37 -18.91 22.07
N THR A 564 -42.55 -17.96 21.61
CA THR A 564 -41.38 -17.49 22.37
C THR A 564 -41.76 -16.76 23.66
N VAL A 565 -42.83 -15.95 23.63
CA VAL A 565 -43.36 -15.25 24.81
C VAL A 565 -43.96 -16.22 25.84
N LYS A 566 -44.48 -17.38 25.41
CA LYS A 566 -45.02 -18.43 26.29
C LYS A 566 -43.98 -19.25 27.04
N GLU A 567 -42.68 -19.06 26.78
CA GLU A 567 -41.62 -19.70 27.57
C GLU A 567 -41.59 -19.21 29.04
N HIS A 568 -42.26 -18.09 29.36
CA HIS A 568 -42.25 -17.47 30.68
C HIS A 568 -43.64 -17.00 31.10
N ASP A 569 -44.21 -17.57 32.16
CA ASP A 569 -45.51 -17.16 32.71
C ASP A 569 -45.39 -15.92 33.62
N CYS A 570 -45.81 -14.74 33.13
CA CYS A 570 -45.89 -13.52 33.92
C CYS A 570 -46.96 -12.55 33.38
N LYS A 571 -47.28 -11.48 34.12
CA LYS A 571 -48.31 -10.50 33.69
C LYS A 571 -48.00 -9.87 32.32
N LEU A 572 -46.73 -9.57 32.03
CA LEU A 572 -46.33 -8.97 30.75
C LEU A 572 -46.53 -9.92 29.57
N THR A 573 -46.18 -11.20 29.74
CA THR A 573 -46.33 -12.20 28.67
C THR A 573 -47.80 -12.56 28.44
N LEU A 574 -48.62 -12.62 29.50
CA LEU A 574 -50.08 -12.75 29.40
C LEU A 574 -50.72 -11.57 28.64
N GLU A 575 -50.36 -10.32 28.96
CA GLU A 575 -50.87 -9.14 28.23
C GLU A 575 -50.45 -9.15 26.75
N ILE A 576 -49.23 -9.60 26.44
CA ILE A 576 -48.78 -9.75 25.04
C ILE A 576 -49.63 -10.81 24.32
N VAL A 577 -49.85 -11.98 24.93
CA VAL A 577 -50.63 -13.08 24.32
C VAL A 577 -52.10 -12.70 24.11
N GLU A 578 -52.74 -11.98 25.04
CA GLU A 578 -54.11 -11.49 24.86
C GLU A 578 -54.23 -10.54 23.65
N LEU A 579 -53.23 -9.66 23.48
CA LEU A 579 -53.22 -8.68 22.38
C LEU A 579 -52.89 -9.34 21.03
N ILE A 580 -52.02 -10.35 20.99
CA ILE A 580 -51.76 -11.18 19.80
C ILE A 580 -53.04 -11.87 19.35
N ASP A 581 -53.73 -12.54 20.28
CA ASP A 581 -54.93 -13.30 19.95
C ASP A 581 -56.04 -12.36 19.48
N ARG A 582 -56.12 -11.16 20.06
CA ARG A 582 -56.98 -10.07 19.57
C ARG A 582 -56.58 -9.52 18.19
N GLU A 583 -55.29 -9.44 17.85
CA GLU A 583 -54.89 -9.00 16.49
C GLU A 583 -55.31 -10.04 15.46
N ALA A 584 -55.01 -11.32 15.72
CA ALA A 584 -55.43 -12.44 14.88
C ALA A 584 -56.96 -12.48 14.70
N ASP A 585 -57.72 -12.37 15.79
CA ASP A 585 -59.20 -12.39 15.76
C ASP A 585 -59.78 -11.24 14.93
N LEU A 586 -59.15 -10.06 14.91
CA LEU A 586 -59.61 -8.90 14.13
C LEU A 586 -59.18 -9.01 12.66
N MET A 587 -57.99 -9.55 12.38
CA MET A 587 -57.54 -9.84 11.01
C MET A 587 -58.39 -10.92 10.33
N MET A 588 -58.72 -12.00 11.05
CA MET A 588 -59.62 -13.06 10.56
C MET A 588 -61.07 -12.57 10.34
N ARG A 589 -61.45 -11.43 10.91
CA ARG A 589 -62.73 -10.74 10.67
C ARG A 589 -62.66 -9.68 9.57
N GLY A 590 -61.52 -9.52 8.87
CA GLY A 590 -61.34 -8.58 7.77
C GLY A 590 -61.26 -7.11 8.19
N VAL A 591 -60.79 -6.81 9.40
CA VAL A 591 -60.60 -5.42 9.86
C VAL A 591 -59.43 -4.76 9.14
N LYS A 592 -59.67 -3.57 8.56
CA LYS A 592 -58.64 -2.78 7.86
C LYS A 592 -57.42 -2.48 8.75
N GLU A 593 -56.23 -2.62 8.17
CA GLU A 593 -54.96 -2.52 8.90
C GLU A 593 -54.71 -1.15 9.57
N SER A 594 -55.19 -0.05 8.96
CA SER A 594 -55.18 1.29 9.56
C SER A 594 -55.79 1.32 10.97
N ASN A 595 -56.78 0.46 11.23
CA ASN A 595 -57.49 0.38 12.50
C ASN A 595 -56.75 -0.53 13.50
N LEU A 596 -55.79 -1.34 13.02
CA LEU A 596 -54.94 -2.21 13.82
C LEU A 596 -53.62 -1.55 14.22
N GLU A 597 -53.24 -0.40 13.64
CA GLU A 597 -52.00 0.32 13.96
C GLU A 597 -51.76 0.50 15.47
N GLY A 598 -52.77 0.92 16.23
CA GLY A 598 -52.64 1.11 17.68
C GLY A 598 -52.41 -0.19 18.45
N LEU A 599 -52.98 -1.30 17.96
CA LEU A 599 -52.79 -2.64 18.53
C LEU A 599 -51.40 -3.17 18.18
N ARG A 600 -50.99 -3.10 16.91
CA ARG A 600 -49.65 -3.46 16.43
C ARG A 600 -48.57 -2.70 17.18
N LYS A 601 -48.70 -1.37 17.30
CA LYS A 601 -47.78 -0.52 18.10
C LYS A 601 -47.71 -0.96 19.56
N ARG A 602 -48.84 -1.23 20.23
CA ARG A 602 -48.85 -1.71 21.63
C ARG A 602 -48.15 -3.07 21.77
N ILE A 603 -48.34 -4.01 20.84
CA ILE A 603 -47.66 -5.31 20.83
C ILE A 603 -46.15 -5.11 20.66
N CYS A 604 -45.70 -4.28 19.71
CA CYS A 604 -44.28 -3.95 19.55
C CYS A 604 -43.67 -3.34 20.82
N THR A 605 -44.36 -2.40 21.48
CA THR A 605 -43.86 -1.76 22.72
C THR A 605 -43.77 -2.73 23.89
N LEU A 606 -44.77 -3.58 24.09
CA LEU A 606 -44.76 -4.59 25.16
C LEU A 606 -43.72 -5.69 24.90
N PHE A 607 -43.57 -6.13 23.65
CA PHE A 607 -42.50 -7.07 23.30
C PHE A 607 -41.11 -6.43 23.45
N LEU A 608 -40.94 -5.14 23.13
CA LEU A 608 -39.69 -4.43 23.43
C LEU A 608 -39.42 -4.33 24.94
N GLN A 609 -40.44 -4.19 25.78
CA GLN A 609 -40.31 -4.25 27.23
C GLN A 609 -39.90 -5.65 27.70
N TYR A 610 -40.44 -6.71 27.09
CA TYR A 610 -40.02 -8.09 27.32
C TYR A 610 -38.54 -8.27 26.96
N ILE A 611 -38.09 -7.89 25.75
CA ILE A 611 -36.68 -8.01 25.35
C ILE A 611 -35.75 -7.17 26.25
N LYS A 612 -36.18 -5.98 26.69
CA LYS A 612 -35.39 -5.13 27.62
C LYS A 612 -35.32 -5.67 29.06
N THR A 613 -35.97 -6.79 29.38
CA THR A 613 -35.94 -7.41 30.72
C THR A 613 -34.82 -8.46 30.80
N PRO A 614 -33.79 -8.31 31.67
CA PRO A 614 -32.65 -9.24 31.72
C PRO A 614 -32.98 -10.71 32.01
N LEU A 615 -34.16 -10.99 32.60
CA LEU A 615 -34.67 -12.33 32.83
C LEU A 615 -34.97 -13.08 31.53
N PHE A 616 -35.30 -12.34 30.46
CA PHE A 616 -35.73 -12.88 29.16
C PHE A 616 -34.66 -12.69 28.07
N ASN A 617 -33.81 -11.66 28.20
CA ASN A 617 -32.59 -11.48 27.40
C ASN A 617 -31.38 -11.17 28.30
N PRO A 618 -30.54 -12.16 28.64
CA PRO A 618 -29.40 -11.96 29.54
C PRO A 618 -28.33 -10.98 29.04
N GLU A 619 -28.13 -10.81 27.73
CA GLU A 619 -27.11 -9.88 27.21
C GLU A 619 -27.47 -8.40 27.47
N VAL A 620 -28.75 -8.07 27.63
CA VAL A 620 -29.21 -6.71 28.01
C VAL A 620 -28.61 -6.26 29.34
N ALA A 621 -28.31 -7.17 30.27
CA ALA A 621 -27.73 -6.84 31.57
C ALA A 621 -26.41 -6.03 31.45
N ARG A 622 -25.65 -6.22 30.37
CA ARG A 622 -24.40 -5.48 30.09
C ARG A 622 -24.63 -4.01 29.73
N TYR A 623 -25.80 -3.69 29.18
CA TYR A 623 -26.14 -2.38 28.64
C TYR A 623 -27.09 -1.57 29.55
N LEU A 624 -27.50 -2.14 30.68
CA LEU A 624 -28.23 -1.40 31.71
C LEU A 624 -27.31 -0.39 32.42
N LYS A 625 -27.71 0.88 32.41
CA LYS A 625 -26.96 1.99 33.03
C LYS A 625 -26.95 1.99 34.57
N VAL A 626 -27.76 1.13 35.19
CA VAL A 626 -27.91 1.04 36.65
C VAL A 626 -27.03 -0.11 37.14
N PRO A 627 -26.00 0.15 37.98
CA PRO A 627 -25.22 -0.92 38.60
C PRO A 627 -26.12 -1.84 39.44
N PRO A 628 -25.82 -3.15 39.51
CA PRO A 628 -26.62 -4.08 40.33
C PRO A 628 -26.50 -3.84 41.83
N ASP A 629 -25.50 -3.06 42.27
CA ASP A 629 -25.33 -2.61 43.64
C ASP A 629 -25.89 -1.17 43.80
N PRO A 630 -26.98 -0.96 44.57
CA PRO A 630 -27.57 0.35 44.77
C PRO A 630 -26.70 1.29 45.62
N MET A 631 -25.72 0.80 46.39
CA MET A 631 -24.83 1.67 47.17
C MET A 631 -23.92 2.51 46.26
N ARG A 632 -23.50 1.95 45.11
CA ARG A 632 -22.69 2.67 44.11
C ARG A 632 -23.40 3.86 43.46
N LEU A 633 -24.73 3.93 43.55
CA LEU A 633 -25.50 5.06 43.03
C LEU A 633 -25.30 6.35 43.84
N TYR A 634 -24.97 6.25 45.14
CA TYR A 634 -24.88 7.42 46.03
C TYR A 634 -23.56 8.17 45.97
N HIS A 635 -22.58 7.70 45.20
CA HIS A 635 -21.29 8.37 45.02
C HIS A 635 -21.28 9.23 43.74
N ASN A 636 -20.58 10.36 43.80
CA ASN A 636 -20.39 11.30 42.68
C ASN A 636 -21.69 11.88 42.08
N ILE A 637 -22.76 11.94 42.87
CA ILE A 637 -24.00 12.68 42.55
C ILE A 637 -23.88 14.15 43.00
N TYR A 638 -24.36 15.06 42.15
CA TYR A 638 -24.46 16.49 42.42
C TYR A 638 -25.87 17.01 42.11
N PHE A 639 -26.26 18.12 42.76
CA PHE A 639 -27.56 18.75 42.59
C PHE A 639 -27.52 19.88 41.57
N CYS A 640 -28.31 19.78 40.49
CA CYS A 640 -28.42 20.86 39.51
C CYS A 640 -29.46 21.90 39.96
N LEU A 641 -29.01 23.11 40.29
CA LEU A 641 -29.85 24.23 40.74
C LEU A 641 -31.02 24.56 39.77
N SER A 642 -30.80 24.45 38.45
CA SER A 642 -31.81 24.81 37.43
C SER A 642 -32.96 23.80 37.32
N CYS A 643 -32.66 22.50 37.10
CA CYS A 643 -33.70 21.47 36.96
C CYS A 643 -34.12 20.80 38.28
N LYS A 644 -33.46 21.14 39.40
CA LYS A 644 -33.69 20.60 40.75
C LYS A 644 -33.59 19.07 40.83
N ARG A 645 -32.73 18.47 40.00
CA ARG A 645 -32.45 17.02 39.98
C ARG A 645 -31.05 16.72 40.50
N TYR A 646 -30.95 15.61 41.21
CA TYR A 646 -29.69 14.93 41.49
C TYR A 646 -29.25 14.15 40.26
N LEU A 647 -28.00 14.35 39.82
CA LEU A 647 -27.43 13.80 38.59
C LEU A 647 -25.97 13.37 38.84
N PRO A 648 -25.42 12.40 38.11
CA PRO A 648 -24.02 12.01 38.22
C PRO A 648 -23.09 13.12 37.71
N SER A 649 -21.85 13.14 38.19
CA SER A 649 -20.79 14.08 37.79
C SER A 649 -20.60 14.20 36.26
N THR A 650 -20.80 13.09 35.55
CA THR A 650 -20.69 12.99 34.08
C THR A 650 -21.73 13.83 33.32
N ASP A 651 -22.86 14.17 33.95
CA ASP A 651 -23.90 15.03 33.36
C ASP A 651 -23.66 16.53 33.58
N PHE A 652 -22.57 16.91 34.25
CA PHE A 652 -22.18 18.32 34.46
C PHE A 652 -21.03 18.75 33.54
N ALA A 653 -20.97 20.04 33.25
CA ALA A 653 -19.83 20.67 32.61
C ALA A 653 -18.98 21.34 33.70
N MET A 654 -17.78 20.83 33.94
CA MET A 654 -16.81 21.42 34.87
C MET A 654 -15.97 22.44 34.09
N SER A 655 -16.48 23.66 33.92
CA SER A 655 -15.77 24.74 33.23
C SER A 655 -14.47 25.11 33.95
N ALA A 656 -13.44 25.44 33.18
CA ALA A 656 -12.07 25.68 33.64
C ALA A 656 -11.87 26.51 34.92
N SER A 657 -12.70 27.53 35.11
CA SER A 657 -12.58 28.52 36.18
C SER A 657 -13.49 28.24 37.39
N SER A 658 -14.46 27.31 37.29
CA SER A 658 -15.48 27.12 38.32
C SER A 658 -15.08 26.13 39.41
N ARG A 659 -14.97 26.63 40.64
CA ARG A 659 -14.79 25.82 41.85
C ARG A 659 -16.07 25.12 42.33
N THR A 660 -17.22 25.40 41.70
CA THR A 660 -18.52 24.81 42.05
C THR A 660 -19.13 24.06 40.87
N VAL A 661 -19.84 22.97 41.16
CA VAL A 661 -20.62 22.22 40.16
C VAL A 661 -21.83 23.06 39.77
N GLY A 662 -21.84 23.54 38.52
CA GLY A 662 -22.83 24.49 38.03
C GLY A 662 -24.12 23.84 37.50
N ARG A 663 -24.65 24.38 36.40
CA ARG A 663 -25.82 23.83 35.70
C ARG A 663 -25.43 22.53 34.98
N CYS A 664 -26.32 21.54 34.94
CA CYS A 664 -26.05 20.30 34.20
C CYS A 664 -26.10 20.54 32.69
N ARG A 665 -25.44 19.67 31.91
CA ARG A 665 -25.28 19.78 30.45
C ARG A 665 -26.61 19.95 29.72
N GLN A 666 -27.67 19.30 30.17
CA GLN A 666 -29.01 19.45 29.58
C GLN A 666 -29.61 20.84 29.84
N CYS A 667 -29.38 21.43 31.02
CA CYS A 667 -29.81 22.80 31.30
C CYS A 667 -29.00 23.80 30.47
N CYS A 668 -27.68 23.65 30.36
CA CYS A 668 -26.85 24.52 29.53
C CYS A 668 -27.25 24.46 28.04
N LYS A 669 -27.64 23.28 27.53
CA LYS A 669 -28.14 23.14 26.16
C LYS A 669 -29.49 23.81 25.93
N LEU A 670 -30.44 23.62 26.86
CA LEU A 670 -31.74 24.29 26.77
C LEU A 670 -31.62 25.82 26.92
N ASP A 671 -30.68 26.29 27.73
CA ASP A 671 -30.35 27.72 27.87
C ASP A 671 -29.76 28.29 26.58
N ASN A 672 -28.90 27.54 25.89
CA ASN A 672 -28.42 27.91 24.55
C ASN A 672 -29.56 27.92 23.52
N GLU A 673 -30.35 26.83 23.40
CA GLU A 673 -31.49 26.76 22.47
C GLU A 673 -32.49 27.92 22.69
N ALA A 674 -32.66 28.39 23.93
CA ALA A 674 -33.57 29.48 24.29
C ALA A 674 -32.99 30.89 24.08
N HIS A 675 -31.75 31.15 24.54
CA HIS A 675 -31.22 32.51 24.69
C HIS A 675 -30.10 32.89 23.72
N GLN A 676 -29.07 32.03 23.57
CA GLN A 676 -27.82 32.39 22.88
C GLN A 676 -27.74 31.82 21.45
N ARG A 677 -28.30 30.63 21.24
CA ARG A 677 -28.38 29.89 19.97
C ARG A 677 -27.04 29.69 19.26
N GLU A 678 -25.96 29.67 20.01
CA GLU A 678 -24.58 29.58 19.52
C GLU A 678 -24.28 28.17 18.98
N ALA A 679 -23.61 28.09 17.81
CA ALA A 679 -23.24 26.83 17.18
C ALA A 679 -21.84 26.37 17.64
N PHE A 680 -21.79 25.53 18.67
CA PHE A 680 -20.55 24.98 19.20
C PHE A 680 -19.94 23.85 18.34
N LEU A 681 -20.59 23.53 17.21
CA LEU A 681 -20.21 22.47 16.26
C LEU A 681 -18.75 22.55 15.77
N LYS A 682 -18.27 23.74 15.41
CA LYS A 682 -16.91 23.94 14.88
C LYS A 682 -15.86 23.56 15.94
N TYR A 683 -16.04 24.08 17.16
CA TYR A 683 -15.21 23.74 18.33
C TYR A 683 -15.32 22.25 18.72
N LYS A 684 -16.49 21.61 18.51
CA LYS A 684 -16.68 20.16 18.72
C LYS A 684 -15.77 19.32 17.82
N LEU A 685 -15.63 19.71 16.55
CA LEU A 685 -14.77 19.04 15.58
C LEU A 685 -13.30 19.30 15.89
N MET A 686 -12.92 20.57 16.18
CA MET A 686 -11.56 20.94 16.56
C MET A 686 -11.10 20.18 17.82
N LEU A 687 -11.92 20.09 18.88
CA LEU A 687 -11.62 19.32 20.09
C LEU A 687 -11.49 17.81 19.82
N ARG A 688 -12.30 17.26 18.89
CA ARG A 688 -12.23 15.85 18.49
C ARG A 688 -10.97 15.54 17.69
N ASN A 689 -10.54 16.45 16.82
CA ASN A 689 -9.31 16.31 16.04
C ASN A 689 -8.08 16.41 16.96
N LEU A 690 -8.04 17.40 17.84
CA LEU A 690 -6.99 17.54 18.88
C LEU A 690 -6.85 16.29 19.74
N ARG A 691 -7.96 15.76 20.27
CA ARG A 691 -7.92 14.54 21.08
C ARG A 691 -7.49 13.30 20.30
N ARG A 692 -7.70 13.27 18.98
CA ARG A 692 -7.19 12.21 18.10
C ARG A 692 -5.68 12.38 17.87
N SER A 693 -5.18 13.59 17.61
CA SER A 693 -3.74 13.80 17.44
C SER A 693 -2.97 13.47 18.70
N GLU A 694 -3.46 13.85 19.89
CA GLU A 694 -2.80 13.51 21.16
C GLU A 694 -2.79 12.01 21.48
N MET A 695 -3.82 11.23 21.08
CA MET A 695 -3.78 9.76 21.19
C MET A 695 -2.64 9.14 20.37
N ASN A 696 -2.24 9.75 19.25
CA ASN A 696 -1.22 9.18 18.36
C ASN A 696 0.19 9.26 18.97
N TYR A 697 0.46 10.22 19.86
CA TYR A 697 1.78 10.39 20.50
C TYR A 697 2.07 9.32 21.57
N LYS A 698 1.04 8.75 22.21
CA LYS A 698 1.14 7.76 23.30
C LYS A 698 1.80 8.27 24.61
N ASP A 699 1.98 9.58 24.77
CA ASP A 699 2.62 10.22 25.95
C ASP A 699 1.78 10.20 27.26
N ASP A 700 0.66 9.46 27.32
CA ASP A 700 -0.36 9.53 28.39
C ASP A 700 -0.90 10.96 28.68
N ALA A 701 -0.79 11.89 27.73
CA ALA A 701 -1.18 13.30 27.86
C ALA A 701 -2.65 13.48 28.31
N LYS A 702 -2.88 14.07 29.49
CA LYS A 702 -4.22 14.12 30.11
C LYS A 702 -4.94 15.46 29.92
N ILE A 703 -4.21 16.54 29.69
CA ILE A 703 -4.78 17.90 29.66
C ILE A 703 -5.77 18.10 28.50
N ALA A 704 -5.49 17.53 27.32
CA ALA A 704 -6.39 17.56 26.15
C ALA A 704 -7.77 16.88 26.39
N PHE A 705 -7.86 15.98 27.38
CA PHE A 705 -9.10 15.27 27.73
C PHE A 705 -9.90 15.97 28.83
N LEU A 706 -9.24 16.75 29.71
CA LEU A 706 -9.89 17.60 30.72
C LEU A 706 -10.69 18.76 30.08
N ILE A 707 -10.14 19.39 29.05
CA ILE A 707 -10.73 20.58 28.40
C ILE A 707 -12.05 20.27 27.72
N GLN A 708 -13.07 21.11 27.95
CA GLN A 708 -14.40 20.96 27.38
C GLN A 708 -14.65 21.93 26.21
N GLN A 709 -15.80 21.77 25.56
CA GLN A 709 -16.18 22.48 24.34
C GLN A 709 -16.28 24.01 24.52
N GLN A 710 -16.69 24.46 25.71
CA GLN A 710 -16.73 25.89 26.07
C GLN A 710 -15.32 26.45 26.36
N ASP A 711 -14.47 25.69 27.04
CA ASP A 711 -13.08 26.06 27.33
C ASP A 711 -12.27 26.25 26.03
N LEU A 712 -12.41 25.33 25.07
CA LEU A 712 -11.75 25.46 23.76
C LEU A 712 -12.29 26.65 22.97
N ARG A 713 -13.61 26.88 22.96
CA ARG A 713 -14.20 28.05 22.29
C ARG A 713 -13.63 29.35 22.87
N TYR A 714 -13.61 29.49 24.19
CA TYR A 714 -13.04 30.65 24.87
C TYR A 714 -11.57 30.87 24.48
N MET A 715 -10.78 29.81 24.36
CA MET A 715 -9.39 29.89 23.89
C MET A 715 -9.29 30.37 22.43
N VAL A 716 -10.08 29.80 21.51
CA VAL A 716 -10.08 30.20 20.09
C VAL A 716 -10.49 31.67 19.93
N GLU A 717 -11.60 32.07 20.55
CA GLU A 717 -12.16 33.42 20.41
C GLU A 717 -11.28 34.46 21.13
N ASN A 718 -10.97 34.27 22.42
CA ASN A 718 -10.36 35.33 23.24
C ASN A 718 -8.83 35.32 23.29
N PHE A 719 -8.17 34.17 23.05
CA PHE A 719 -6.69 34.11 22.98
C PHE A 719 -6.17 34.07 21.55
N TRP A 720 -6.92 33.51 20.60
CA TRP A 720 -6.51 33.42 19.20
C TRP A 720 -7.23 34.36 18.24
N GLY A 721 -8.36 34.97 18.62
CA GLY A 721 -9.12 35.88 17.75
C GLY A 721 -9.84 35.16 16.61
N SER A 722 -10.09 33.86 16.76
CA SER A 722 -10.63 32.96 15.71
C SER A 722 -9.79 32.86 14.43
N GLN A 723 -8.50 33.24 14.49
CA GLN A 723 -7.60 33.26 13.33
C GLN A 723 -6.36 32.36 13.52
N SER A 724 -5.77 31.92 12.41
CA SER A 724 -4.42 31.32 12.40
C SER A 724 -3.39 32.31 12.97
N ALA A 725 -2.45 31.79 13.76
CA ALA A 725 -1.35 32.58 14.30
C ALA A 725 -0.46 33.19 13.20
N VAL A 726 -0.26 32.47 12.09
CA VAL A 726 0.73 32.80 11.05
C VAL A 726 0.09 33.54 9.87
N SER A 727 -0.87 32.92 9.16
CA SER A 727 -1.55 33.52 8.00
C SER A 727 -2.72 34.47 8.34
N ALA A 728 -3.12 34.58 9.61
CA ALA A 728 -4.35 35.26 10.04
C ALA A 728 -5.66 34.71 9.41
N TRP A 729 -5.62 33.51 8.81
CA TRP A 729 -6.76 32.85 8.18
C TRP A 729 -7.90 32.56 9.19
N ASP A 730 -9.15 32.79 8.80
CA ASP A 730 -10.32 32.90 9.69
C ASP A 730 -11.34 31.74 9.59
N ASP A 731 -11.26 30.86 8.57
CA ASP A 731 -12.15 29.70 8.52
C ASP A 731 -11.78 28.65 9.58
N LEU A 732 -12.52 28.72 10.69
CA LEU A 732 -12.54 27.77 11.81
C LEU A 732 -12.63 26.27 11.42
N TYR A 733 -13.04 25.91 10.20
CA TYR A 733 -13.01 24.51 9.72
C TYR A 733 -11.64 24.04 9.22
N ASP A 734 -10.81 24.96 8.72
CA ASP A 734 -9.45 24.66 8.25
C ASP A 734 -8.41 24.88 9.37
N LEU A 735 -8.79 25.50 10.50
CA LEU A 735 -7.96 25.69 11.69
C LEU A 735 -7.91 24.46 12.62
N VAL A 736 -6.73 24.25 13.22
CA VAL A 736 -6.37 23.13 14.11
C VAL A 736 -5.52 23.63 15.27
N MET A 737 -5.77 23.13 16.48
CA MET A 737 -4.90 23.33 17.65
C MET A 737 -3.79 22.28 17.67
N VAL A 738 -2.54 22.73 17.77
CA VAL A 738 -1.34 21.87 17.78
C VAL A 738 -0.46 22.19 19.00
N ARG A 739 0.40 21.25 19.40
CA ARG A 739 1.50 21.50 20.35
C ARG A 739 2.42 22.60 19.81
N TRP A 740 2.75 23.60 20.62
CA TRP A 740 3.75 24.62 20.25
C TRP A 740 5.17 24.04 20.35
N ASP A 741 5.51 23.45 21.50
CA ASP A 741 6.66 22.57 21.64
C ASP A 741 6.22 21.11 21.53
N LYS A 742 6.80 20.41 20.56
CA LYS A 742 6.56 19.01 20.22
C LYS A 742 6.94 18.04 21.35
N TYR A 743 7.94 18.39 22.15
CA TYR A 743 8.50 17.54 23.22
C TYR A 743 7.71 17.58 24.54
N HIS A 744 6.79 18.55 24.69
CA HIS A 744 5.92 18.68 25.86
C HIS A 744 4.49 18.26 25.51
N GLU A 745 3.73 17.77 26.50
CA GLU A 745 2.31 17.42 26.29
C GLU A 745 1.50 18.63 25.81
N TRP A 746 0.42 18.39 25.07
CA TRP A 746 -0.48 19.48 24.69
C TRP A 746 -1.20 20.04 25.92
N ALA A 747 -1.12 21.36 26.08
CA ALA A 747 -1.75 22.10 27.16
C ALA A 747 -2.14 23.51 26.68
N PRO A 748 -3.06 24.24 27.34
CA PRO A 748 -3.44 25.60 26.95
C PRO A 748 -2.27 26.58 26.78
N TRP A 749 -1.21 26.39 27.55
CA TRP A 749 0.05 27.16 27.54
C TRP A 749 1.18 26.49 26.74
N ASN A 750 0.85 25.45 25.96
CA ASN A 750 1.69 24.80 24.95
C ASN A 750 0.89 24.64 23.63
N THR A 751 0.15 25.67 23.22
CA THR A 751 -0.73 25.65 22.04
C THR A 751 -0.28 26.59 20.92
N ILE A 752 -0.60 26.23 19.69
CA ILE A 752 -0.75 27.19 18.59
C ILE A 752 -2.00 26.85 17.76
N LEU A 753 -2.73 27.87 17.32
CA LEU A 753 -3.82 27.74 16.36
C LEU A 753 -3.27 28.03 14.95
N LEU A 754 -3.36 27.05 14.06
CA LEU A 754 -2.82 27.08 12.69
C LEU A 754 -3.82 26.46 11.71
N THR A 755 -3.69 26.73 10.42
CA THR A 755 -4.36 25.91 9.39
C THR A 755 -3.77 24.50 9.33
N LYS A 756 -4.47 23.53 8.73
CA LYS A 756 -3.99 22.16 8.48
C LYS A 756 -2.56 22.13 7.89
N ASP A 757 -2.33 22.93 6.84
CA ASP A 757 -1.07 22.99 6.10
C ASP A 757 0.07 23.59 6.96
N GLU A 758 -0.21 24.69 7.67
CA GLU A 758 0.72 25.32 8.60
C GLU A 758 1.06 24.41 9.79
N ALA A 759 0.07 23.66 10.29
CA ALA A 759 0.25 22.66 11.36
C ALA A 759 1.20 21.54 10.92
N GLU A 760 1.04 21.03 9.70
CA GLU A 760 1.96 20.07 9.11
C GLU A 760 3.38 20.63 8.92
N ALA A 761 3.51 21.88 8.49
CA ALA A 761 4.82 22.54 8.36
C ALA A 761 5.48 22.72 9.74
N HIS A 762 4.71 23.19 10.74
CA HIS A 762 5.16 23.39 12.11
C HIS A 762 5.66 22.08 12.76
N LEU A 763 4.96 20.96 12.56
CA LEU A 763 5.35 19.65 13.12
C LEU A 763 6.61 19.04 12.49
N LYS A 764 7.05 19.56 11.32
CA LYS A 764 8.28 19.19 10.62
C LYS A 764 9.50 20.02 11.08
N LEU A 765 9.29 21.08 11.87
CA LEU A 765 10.38 21.88 12.46
C LEU A 765 11.06 21.13 13.62
N THR A 766 12.38 21.33 13.78
CA THR A 766 13.14 20.88 14.96
C THR A 766 13.36 22.03 15.95
N ASP A 767 13.77 23.20 15.46
CA ASP A 767 14.26 24.31 16.28
C ASP A 767 13.35 25.54 16.10
N LEU A 768 12.38 25.72 17.02
CA LEU A 768 11.41 26.83 16.96
C LEU A 768 12.10 28.21 16.90
N GLU A 769 13.21 28.39 17.63
CA GLU A 769 13.94 29.66 17.71
C GLU A 769 14.76 30.00 16.44
N LYS A 770 14.94 29.03 15.53
CA LYS A 770 15.54 29.25 14.20
C LYS A 770 14.46 29.40 13.11
N ALA A 771 13.28 28.84 13.33
CA ALA A 771 12.17 28.83 12.37
C ALA A 771 11.24 30.05 12.51
N TYR A 772 11.08 30.60 13.71
CA TYR A 772 10.22 31.75 14.00
C TYR A 772 10.99 32.94 14.55
N GLU A 773 10.60 34.14 14.12
CA GLU A 773 11.16 35.40 14.61
C GLU A 773 10.84 35.62 16.10
N MET A 774 11.79 36.20 16.86
CA MET A 774 11.64 36.43 18.29
C MET A 774 10.39 37.24 18.67
N VAL A 775 9.97 38.20 17.84
CA VAL A 775 8.74 38.99 18.05
C VAL A 775 7.50 38.09 18.03
N PHE A 776 7.45 37.13 17.11
CA PHE A 776 6.38 36.13 17.01
C PHE A 776 6.38 35.18 18.21
N ILE A 777 7.55 34.69 18.61
CA ILE A 777 7.72 33.83 19.79
C ILE A 777 7.28 34.56 21.07
N HIS A 778 7.61 35.85 21.23
CA HIS A 778 7.13 36.66 22.36
C HIS A 778 5.62 36.86 22.34
N ARG A 779 5.01 37.13 21.17
CA ARG A 779 3.54 37.22 21.01
C ARG A 779 2.84 35.92 21.42
N ILE A 780 3.42 34.76 21.10
CA ILE A 780 2.90 33.45 21.49
C ILE A 780 3.11 33.16 22.98
N LYS A 781 4.32 33.39 23.53
CA LYS A 781 4.60 33.25 24.97
C LYS A 781 3.66 34.14 25.82
N HIS A 782 3.31 35.34 25.35
CA HIS A 782 2.29 36.19 25.99
C HIS A 782 0.90 35.54 26.00
N LYS A 783 0.43 34.99 24.86
CA LYS A 783 -0.83 34.24 24.80
C LYS A 783 -0.82 33.02 25.73
N HIS A 784 0.30 32.30 25.83
CA HIS A 784 0.46 31.18 26.76
C HIS A 784 0.36 31.61 28.23
N ILE A 785 0.86 32.79 28.60
CA ILE A 785 0.73 33.35 29.96
C ILE A 785 -0.73 33.68 30.28
N LEU A 786 -1.44 34.38 29.37
CA LEU A 786 -2.88 34.65 29.53
C LEU A 786 -3.69 33.35 29.69
N SER A 787 -3.39 32.37 28.84
CA SER A 787 -3.97 31.03 28.87
C SER A 787 -3.69 30.30 30.20
N LYS A 788 -2.43 30.32 30.68
CA LYS A 788 -2.02 29.71 31.95
C LYS A 788 -2.72 30.32 33.17
N ASN A 789 -2.96 31.63 33.16
CA ASN A 789 -3.67 32.31 34.23
C ASN A 789 -5.15 31.87 34.29
N TYR A 790 -5.82 31.81 33.13
CA TYR A 790 -7.22 31.37 33.03
C TYR A 790 -7.40 29.87 33.35
N PHE A 791 -6.51 29.01 32.83
CA PHE A 791 -6.52 27.56 33.03
C PHE A 791 -5.69 27.09 34.25
N SER A 792 -5.47 27.96 35.23
CA SER A 792 -4.58 27.74 36.38
C SER A 792 -4.91 26.52 37.25
N GLN A 793 -6.13 25.99 37.20
CA GLN A 793 -6.56 24.79 37.93
C GLN A 793 -6.22 23.47 37.22
N PHE A 794 -5.90 23.49 35.91
CA PHE A 794 -5.65 22.26 35.13
C PHE A 794 -4.42 21.46 35.56
N PRO A 795 -3.26 22.07 35.91
CA PRO A 795 -2.09 21.32 36.38
C PRO A 795 -2.41 20.50 37.64
N GLU A 796 -3.18 21.05 38.57
CA GLU A 796 -3.58 20.35 39.81
C GLU A 796 -4.55 19.19 39.51
N MET A 797 -5.53 19.42 38.63
CA MET A 797 -6.47 18.38 38.19
C MET A 797 -5.78 17.24 37.43
N ALA A 798 -4.84 17.56 36.53
CA ALA A 798 -4.05 16.57 35.81
C ALA A 798 -3.16 15.77 36.79
N ALA A 799 -2.45 16.46 37.70
CA ALA A 799 -1.64 15.81 38.73
C ALA A 799 -2.46 14.90 39.68
N ALA A 800 -3.74 15.21 39.90
CA ALA A 800 -4.66 14.31 40.62
C ALA A 800 -4.98 13.05 39.79
N LEU A 801 -5.22 13.18 38.48
CA LEU A 801 -5.43 12.03 37.58
C LEU A 801 -4.21 11.11 37.46
N HIS A 802 -2.97 11.62 37.54
CA HIS A 802 -1.77 10.77 37.57
C HIS A 802 -1.52 10.08 38.93
N LYS A 803 -2.23 10.49 40.00
CA LYS A 803 -2.17 9.81 41.31
C LYS A 803 -3.15 8.65 41.41
N GLY A 804 -4.32 8.75 40.76
CA GLY A 804 -5.35 7.70 40.78
C GLY A 804 -4.89 6.35 40.23
N ASP A 805 -4.27 6.35 39.05
CA ASP A 805 -3.87 5.10 38.36
C ASP A 805 -2.87 4.27 39.18
N LYS A 806 -1.97 4.93 39.91
CA LYS A 806 -0.98 4.26 40.79
C LYS A 806 -1.63 3.54 41.97
N GLN A 807 -2.87 3.86 42.33
CA GLN A 807 -3.59 3.29 43.46
C GLN A 807 -4.55 2.16 43.05
N ALA A 808 -4.87 2.02 41.75
CA ALA A 808 -5.66 0.91 41.22
C ALA A 808 -4.89 -0.43 41.20
N CYS A 809 -3.55 -0.39 41.15
CA CYS A 809 -2.69 -1.57 41.00
C CYS A 809 -2.33 -2.28 42.33
N SER A 810 -2.94 -1.92 43.46
CA SER A 810 -2.63 -2.51 44.78
C SER A 810 -3.85 -3.02 45.55
N SER A 811 -4.99 -3.25 44.89
CA SER A 811 -6.24 -3.66 45.54
C SER A 811 -6.84 -4.98 45.04
N ASP A 812 -6.08 -5.82 44.35
CA ASP A 812 -6.41 -7.25 44.20
C ASP A 812 -6.19 -7.97 45.53
N LEU A 813 -7.15 -7.82 46.43
CA LEU A 813 -7.18 -8.53 47.71
C LEU A 813 -7.41 -10.03 47.47
N LEU A 814 -6.34 -10.81 47.64
CA LEU A 814 -6.38 -12.27 47.65
C LEU A 814 -7.40 -12.80 48.66
N VAL A 815 -8.57 -13.22 48.18
CA VAL A 815 -9.61 -13.88 49.01
C VAL A 815 -9.21 -15.34 49.25
N THR A 816 -8.15 -15.55 50.03
CA THR A 816 -7.78 -16.87 50.55
C THR A 816 -8.79 -17.29 51.61
N LYS A 817 -9.67 -18.25 51.27
CA LYS A 817 -10.63 -18.83 52.22
C LYS A 817 -9.88 -19.58 53.33
N PRO A 818 -10.10 -19.28 54.63
CA PRO A 818 -9.51 -20.04 55.71
C PRO A 818 -10.18 -21.41 55.83
N LEU A 819 -9.39 -22.49 55.79
CA LEU A 819 -9.85 -23.86 56.03
C LEU A 819 -9.86 -24.16 57.54
N THR A 820 -11.03 -24.51 58.06
CA THR A 820 -11.20 -24.95 59.46
C THR A 820 -10.76 -26.41 59.66
N PRO A 821 -10.01 -26.74 60.73
CA PRO A 821 -9.49 -28.10 60.93
C PRO A 821 -10.45 -29.00 61.75
N SER A 822 -10.72 -30.22 61.26
CA SER A 822 -11.35 -31.28 62.07
C SER A 822 -10.96 -32.72 61.64
N SER A 823 -9.92 -33.23 62.30
CA SER A 823 -9.78 -34.61 62.80
C SER A 823 -10.18 -35.86 61.96
N THR A 824 -9.16 -36.70 61.75
CA THR A 824 -9.12 -38.18 61.94
C THR A 824 -9.64 -39.20 60.90
N LYS A 825 -8.65 -39.97 60.40
CA LYS A 825 -8.56 -41.46 60.29
C LYS A 825 -9.12 -42.20 59.06
N GLN A 826 -8.28 -43.15 58.61
CA GLN A 826 -8.58 -44.38 57.83
C GLN A 826 -9.01 -44.17 56.36
N SER A 827 -8.62 -44.99 55.37
CA SER A 827 -7.62 -46.09 55.32
C SER A 827 -7.27 -46.45 53.85
N ILE A 828 -6.29 -47.37 53.65
CA ILE A 828 -6.11 -48.23 52.44
C ILE A 828 -5.63 -47.56 51.13
N ARG A 829 -4.30 -47.69 50.89
CA ARG A 829 -3.64 -48.48 49.81
C ARG A 829 -3.93 -48.29 48.30
N GLU A 830 -2.84 -48.47 47.53
CA GLU A 830 -2.76 -48.98 46.12
C GLU A 830 -3.26 -48.01 45.00
N LYS A 831 -2.68 -47.97 43.77
CA LYS A 831 -1.36 -48.41 43.25
C LYS A 831 -1.10 -47.80 41.86
N THR A 832 0.18 -47.77 41.44
CA THR A 832 0.70 -47.75 40.04
C THR A 832 -0.07 -47.04 38.92
N ALA A 833 0.58 -45.99 38.39
CA ALA A 833 0.82 -45.72 36.97
C ALA A 833 -0.29 -45.94 35.92
N HIS A 834 -0.60 -44.87 35.19
CA HIS A 834 -0.30 -44.86 33.77
C HIS A 834 0.22 -43.48 33.31
#